data_AF-A0A928RMX5-F1
#
_entry.id   AF-A0A928RMX5-F1
#
_cell.length_a   1.000
_cell.length_b   1.000
_cell.length_c   1.000
_cell.angle_alpha   90.00
_cell.angle_beta   90.00
_cell.angle_gamma   90.00
#
_symmetry.space_group_name_H-M   'P 1'
#
loop_
_entity.id
_entity.type
_entity.pdbx_description
1 polymer ?
#
loop_
_entity_poly.entity_id
_entity_poly.type
_entity_poly.pdbx_seq_one_letter_code
_entity_poly.pdbx_strand_id
1 'polypeptide(L)'
;MKNFLNKFFAILLITCSLYTLTPAVVSAGVNDRIQPDTWTCVDGLGRTISQYKDVGDVREDKYVGMFYWTWHYNSAGYPARNITEILEKYPESSHDWNHSAWENTASGTPYFWNEPLFGYYTNTDEYVVRKHAELLADAGVDVIFFDCTNATFTWPDGYKTLLKVFEEARNDGVNTPQIAFMLNFSAHDNTRVMLKSLWREIYGKDKYKDLWFMWEGKPLIMAHSASLDTTVNLETEILNFFTFRANEPSYFVSSTSYDEKRWGWCSVYPQGKYGIREDGSVEQMTVSVAQNANEYGLTNMNDIRGGVQGRSYSKDNYSYSFKYKNEKITINSENENAILYGLNFQQQWDYALEVDPDFIFITGWNEWIVSRFYENDKNVFVDQYTDEYSRDIEPTKGKLKDHYYYQLVDNIRKFKGVSKPEAGTAETNVNKTIDIFSSNDMWADILLEYKHYTGSTRERNSAGWGDLVYENNTMRNDIVTSKVAYDDEFIYFMVETVSDITSSGDPAWMRLLIDVDFTGISNNWEGFEYIINRISPEKNEAIIECNNGGWSWTECGRASFNVTGNRLQIAVPKSALGIKNDSKIPDFNFKWADNTIANNITEDSGNILDFYQYGDVAPGGRFMFSFSTDIQSYDIADDNTTSSSLPWYLYMAGGVVISCITIVVIYFLKTNKK
;
A
#
# COMPACT_ATOMS: atom_id res chain seq x y z
N MET A 1 -25.05 -35.70 44.01
CA MET A 1 -23.87 -34.85 43.66
C MET A 1 -22.58 -35.62 43.42
N LYS A 2 -22.11 -36.53 44.29
CA LYS A 2 -20.86 -37.31 44.05
C LYS A 2 -20.87 -38.23 42.81
N ASN A 3 -22.03 -38.77 42.40
CA ASN A 3 -22.13 -39.62 41.21
C ASN A 3 -22.35 -38.86 39.88
N PHE A 4 -22.53 -37.54 39.92
CA PHE A 4 -22.64 -36.71 38.71
C PHE A 4 -21.28 -36.11 38.34
N LEU A 5 -20.49 -35.68 39.33
CA LEU A 5 -19.11 -35.20 39.11
C LEU A 5 -18.18 -36.30 38.56
N ASN A 6 -18.33 -37.55 39.02
CA ASN A 6 -17.48 -38.66 38.55
C ASN A 6 -17.81 -39.08 37.10
N LYS A 7 -19.02 -38.83 36.60
CA LYS A 7 -19.38 -39.08 35.18
C LYS A 7 -18.96 -37.92 34.27
N PHE A 8 -18.90 -36.70 34.80
CA PHE A 8 -18.42 -35.54 34.05
C PHE A 8 -16.89 -35.58 33.83
N PHE A 9 -16.12 -36.04 34.83
CA PHE A 9 -14.68 -36.22 34.70
C PHE A 9 -14.26 -37.40 33.80
N ALA A 10 -15.07 -38.46 33.74
CA ALA A 10 -14.79 -39.60 32.85
C ALA A 10 -15.05 -39.28 31.37
N ILE A 11 -15.98 -38.37 31.06
CA ILE A 11 -16.24 -37.90 29.69
C ILE A 11 -15.14 -36.91 29.25
N LEU A 12 -14.61 -36.09 30.16
CA LEU A 12 -13.52 -35.15 29.87
C LEU A 12 -12.18 -35.85 29.55
N LEU A 13 -11.91 -37.00 30.17
CA LEU A 13 -10.67 -37.77 29.94
C LEU A 13 -10.69 -38.62 28.65
N ILE A 14 -11.88 -38.98 28.14
CA ILE A 14 -12.03 -39.73 26.88
C ILE A 14 -12.07 -38.78 25.66
N THR A 15 -12.41 -37.51 25.85
CA THR A 15 -12.27 -36.47 24.79
C THR A 15 -10.84 -35.94 24.63
N CYS A 16 -9.95 -36.15 25.61
CA CYS A 16 -8.55 -35.70 25.55
C CYS A 16 -7.55 -36.73 24.98
N SER A 17 -8.00 -37.91 24.54
CA SER A 17 -7.12 -38.99 24.05
C SER A 17 -7.37 -39.43 22.60
N LEU A 18 -8.09 -38.63 21.81
CA LEU A 18 -8.32 -38.85 20.37
C LEU A 18 -7.71 -37.76 19.45
N TYR A 19 -6.85 -36.89 19.99
CA TYR A 19 -6.14 -35.83 19.24
C TYR A 19 -4.62 -36.07 19.10
N THR A 20 -4.18 -37.32 18.99
CA THR A 20 -2.78 -37.63 18.64
C THR A 20 -2.77 -38.67 17.53
N LEU A 21 -2.93 -38.22 16.30
CA LEU A 21 -2.44 -38.85 15.06
C LEU A 21 -2.75 -37.86 13.91
N THR A 22 -2.10 -36.70 13.92
CA THR A 22 -1.93 -35.91 12.71
C THR A 22 -0.88 -36.59 11.84
N PRO A 23 -1.12 -36.78 10.53
CA PRO A 23 0.00 -36.98 9.61
C PRO A 23 0.89 -35.75 9.73
N ALA A 24 2.21 -35.93 9.64
CA ALA A 24 3.15 -34.84 9.53
C ALA A 24 2.83 -34.03 8.26
N VAL A 25 1.91 -33.08 8.38
CA VAL A 25 1.86 -31.90 7.53
C VAL A 25 3.08 -31.12 7.96
N VAL A 26 4.05 -31.03 7.07
CA VAL A 26 5.10 -30.02 7.16
C VAL A 26 4.34 -28.68 7.23
N SER A 27 4.23 -28.13 8.43
CA SER A 27 3.83 -26.74 8.64
C SER A 27 4.94 -25.91 8.00
N ALA A 28 4.79 -25.58 6.71
CA ALA A 28 5.40 -24.35 6.19
C ALA A 28 4.81 -23.25 7.07
N GLY A 29 5.64 -22.72 7.96
CA GLY A 29 5.21 -21.84 9.03
C GLY A 29 4.58 -20.57 8.48
N VAL A 30 3.66 -20.00 9.24
CA VAL A 30 3.13 -18.64 9.06
C VAL A 30 4.27 -17.59 9.04
N ASN A 31 5.50 -17.96 9.45
CA ASN A 31 6.73 -17.14 9.49
C ASN A 31 7.52 -17.00 8.17
N ASP A 32 7.03 -17.49 7.03
CA ASP A 32 7.74 -17.35 5.73
C ASP A 32 7.24 -16.22 4.83
N ARG A 33 6.13 -15.55 5.18
CA ARG A 33 5.62 -14.42 4.37
C ARG A 33 6.30 -13.12 4.76
N ILE A 34 6.66 -12.32 3.75
CA ILE A 34 7.20 -10.96 3.93
C ILE A 34 6.08 -10.08 4.52
N GLN A 35 6.44 -9.22 5.48
CA GLN A 35 5.51 -8.39 6.25
C GLN A 35 5.80 -6.89 6.03
N PRO A 36 5.33 -6.27 4.93
CA PRO A 36 5.57 -4.85 4.67
C PRO A 36 4.92 -3.90 5.67
N ASP A 37 3.89 -4.38 6.39
CA ASP A 37 3.21 -3.63 7.44
C ASP A 37 4.09 -3.40 8.68
N THR A 38 5.20 -4.14 8.83
CA THR A 38 6.22 -3.88 9.87
C THR A 38 7.31 -2.90 9.42
N TRP A 39 7.38 -2.54 8.14
CA TRP A 39 8.37 -1.57 7.65
C TRP A 39 8.02 -0.15 8.11
N THR A 40 9.04 0.70 8.24
CA THR A 40 8.88 2.11 8.63
C THR A 40 9.21 3.04 7.47
N CYS A 41 8.72 4.29 7.54
CA CYS A 41 8.94 5.30 6.51
C CYS A 41 8.63 6.70 7.07
N VAL A 42 9.40 7.69 6.60
CA VAL A 42 9.01 9.11 6.59
C VAL A 42 8.88 9.53 5.13
N ASP A 43 7.72 10.05 4.74
CA ASP A 43 7.50 10.48 3.36
C ASP A 43 8.18 11.81 3.04
N GLY A 44 8.16 12.21 1.76
CA GLY A 44 8.80 13.47 1.31
C GLY A 44 8.14 14.76 1.84
N LEU A 45 7.06 14.67 2.63
CA LEU A 45 6.43 15.79 3.33
C LEU A 45 6.69 15.77 4.84
N GLY A 46 7.45 14.78 5.34
CA GLY A 46 7.76 14.62 6.75
C GLY A 46 6.69 13.87 7.56
N ARG A 47 5.73 13.20 6.90
CA ARG A 47 4.75 12.37 7.59
C ARG A 47 5.37 11.00 7.88
N THR A 48 5.34 10.59 9.14
CA THR A 48 5.74 9.24 9.55
C THR A 48 4.53 8.31 9.44
N ILE A 49 4.69 7.17 8.77
CA ILE A 49 3.62 6.16 8.72
C ILE A 49 3.44 5.51 10.09
N SER A 50 2.19 5.19 10.42
CA SER A 50 1.84 4.54 11.69
C SER A 50 2.55 3.19 11.84
N GLN A 51 3.05 2.93 13.05
CA GLN A 51 3.68 1.67 13.43
C GLN A 51 2.80 0.92 14.44
N TYR A 52 3.21 -0.28 14.84
CA TYR A 52 2.46 -1.12 15.79
C TYR A 52 2.04 -0.38 17.07
N LYS A 53 2.83 0.58 17.56
CA LYS A 53 2.54 1.33 18.80
C LYS A 53 1.36 2.28 18.63
N ASP A 54 1.11 2.70 17.40
CA ASP A 54 0.11 3.70 17.06
C ASP A 54 -1.25 3.04 16.80
N VAL A 55 -1.24 1.82 16.24
CA VAL A 55 -2.46 1.17 15.69
C VAL A 55 -2.75 -0.23 16.22
N GLY A 56 -1.80 -0.89 16.88
CA GLY A 56 -1.97 -2.24 17.45
C GLY A 56 -2.03 -3.36 16.40
N ASP A 57 -2.55 -4.52 16.85
CA ASP A 57 -2.64 -5.75 16.06
C ASP A 57 -3.53 -5.62 14.82
N VAL A 58 -3.24 -6.46 13.83
CA VAL A 58 -4.05 -6.62 12.62
C VAL A 58 -5.51 -6.98 12.98
N ARG A 59 -6.45 -6.32 12.31
CA ARG A 59 -7.89 -6.51 12.41
C ARG A 59 -8.36 -7.36 11.25
N GLU A 60 -8.60 -8.64 11.53
CA GLU A 60 -8.92 -9.68 10.52
C GLU A 60 -10.25 -9.46 9.78
N ASP A 61 -11.14 -8.60 10.29
CA ASP A 61 -12.47 -8.30 9.75
C ASP A 61 -12.54 -7.00 8.95
N LYS A 62 -11.40 -6.36 8.67
CA LYS A 62 -11.31 -5.08 7.95
C LYS A 62 -10.60 -5.22 6.61
N TYR A 63 -11.26 -4.77 5.56
CA TYR A 63 -10.80 -4.92 4.18
C TYR A 63 -10.74 -3.59 3.45
N VAL A 64 -9.72 -3.44 2.59
CA VAL A 64 -9.53 -2.29 1.72
C VAL A 64 -9.52 -2.74 0.26
N GLY A 65 -10.46 -2.20 -0.50
CA GLY A 65 -10.56 -2.33 -1.94
C GLY A 65 -10.07 -1.10 -2.67
N MET A 66 -9.45 -1.30 -3.84
CA MET A 66 -8.91 -0.23 -4.66
C MET A 66 -9.47 -0.31 -6.09
N PHE A 67 -9.96 0.81 -6.62
CA PHE A 67 -10.40 0.89 -8.00
C PHE A 67 -9.19 0.89 -8.95
N TYR A 68 -9.25 0.09 -10.02
CA TYR A 68 -8.11 -0.20 -10.88
C TYR A 68 -8.51 -0.31 -12.36
N TRP A 69 -7.73 0.33 -13.22
CA TRP A 69 -7.99 0.42 -14.65
C TRP A 69 -7.08 -0.53 -15.43
N THR A 70 -7.68 -1.42 -16.23
CA THR A 70 -6.99 -2.45 -17.03
C THR A 70 -7.05 -2.19 -18.54
N TRP A 71 -7.40 -0.97 -18.95
CA TRP A 71 -7.77 -0.67 -20.34
C TRP A 71 -6.86 0.31 -21.08
N HIS A 72 -5.77 0.81 -20.47
CA HIS A 72 -4.86 1.80 -21.07
C HIS A 72 -4.32 1.38 -22.44
N TYR A 73 -4.15 0.07 -22.67
CA TYR A 73 -3.72 -0.47 -23.96
C TYR A 73 -4.69 -0.18 -25.12
N ASN A 74 -5.98 -0.03 -24.84
CA ASN A 74 -7.02 0.15 -25.85
C ASN A 74 -6.91 1.48 -26.61
N SER A 75 -6.26 2.47 -26.00
CA SER A 75 -6.03 3.79 -26.59
C SER A 75 -4.55 4.08 -26.83
N ALA A 76 -3.67 3.10 -26.62
CA ALA A 76 -2.22 3.27 -26.77
C ALA A 76 -1.75 3.59 -28.19
N GLY A 77 -2.61 3.49 -29.21
CA GLY A 77 -2.31 3.96 -30.57
C GLY A 77 -2.28 5.49 -30.73
N TYR A 78 -2.80 6.24 -29.75
CA TYR A 78 -2.66 7.70 -29.72
C TYR A 78 -1.30 8.09 -29.11
N PRO A 79 -0.71 9.25 -29.51
CA PRO A 79 0.44 9.78 -28.80
C PRO A 79 0.04 10.17 -27.38
N ALA A 80 0.96 10.00 -26.43
CA ALA A 80 0.78 10.48 -25.07
C ALA A 80 0.71 12.02 -25.05
N ARG A 81 -0.34 12.56 -24.44
CA ARG A 81 -0.55 14.01 -24.27
C ARG A 81 -0.84 14.29 -22.81
N ASN A 82 -0.13 15.23 -22.20
CA ASN A 82 -0.22 15.55 -20.79
C ASN A 82 -0.96 16.88 -20.58
N ILE A 83 -2.12 16.83 -19.91
CA ILE A 83 -2.95 18.01 -19.63
C ILE A 83 -2.20 18.98 -18.71
N THR A 84 -1.59 18.50 -17.64
CA THR A 84 -0.85 19.35 -16.69
C THR A 84 0.27 20.11 -17.39
N GLU A 85 1.07 19.44 -18.22
CA GLU A 85 2.14 20.08 -19.01
C GLU A 85 1.60 21.12 -20.00
N ILE A 86 0.51 20.79 -20.71
CA ILE A 86 -0.15 21.72 -21.64
C ILE A 86 -0.58 22.99 -20.91
N LEU A 87 -1.18 22.86 -19.72
CA LEU A 87 -1.72 23.98 -18.96
C LEU A 87 -0.65 24.79 -18.24
N GLU A 88 0.48 24.19 -17.86
CA GLU A 88 1.63 24.93 -17.35
C GLU A 88 2.21 25.87 -18.42
N LYS A 89 2.21 25.41 -19.68
CA LYS A 89 2.73 26.19 -20.81
C LYS A 89 1.71 27.16 -21.41
N TYR A 90 0.43 26.78 -21.42
CA TYR A 90 -0.68 27.53 -22.02
C TYR A 90 -1.90 27.58 -21.08
N PRO A 91 -1.84 28.30 -19.94
CA PRO A 91 -2.95 28.34 -18.98
C PRO A 91 -4.28 28.85 -19.58
N GLU A 92 -4.19 29.78 -20.54
CA GLU A 92 -5.33 30.34 -21.28
C GLU A 92 -6.10 29.30 -22.10
N SER A 93 -5.47 28.16 -22.40
CA SER A 93 -6.07 27.10 -23.21
C SER A 93 -7.07 26.23 -22.44
N SER A 94 -7.11 26.34 -21.11
CA SER A 94 -7.92 25.49 -20.21
C SER A 94 -9.37 25.29 -20.65
N HIS A 95 -10.05 26.35 -21.08
CA HIS A 95 -11.43 26.28 -21.57
C HIS A 95 -11.59 26.62 -23.06
N ASP A 96 -10.52 26.85 -23.79
CA ASP A 96 -10.60 27.12 -25.23
C ASP A 96 -10.45 25.81 -26.03
N TRP A 97 -11.55 25.38 -26.65
CA TRP A 97 -11.57 24.19 -27.48
C TRP A 97 -10.67 24.30 -28.73
N ASN A 98 -10.57 25.49 -29.31
CA ASN A 98 -9.86 25.69 -30.57
C ASN A 98 -8.40 26.10 -30.37
N HIS A 99 -7.92 26.18 -29.13
CA HIS A 99 -6.54 26.54 -28.84
C HIS A 99 -5.57 25.51 -29.44
N SER A 100 -4.52 25.99 -30.12
CA SER A 100 -3.58 25.14 -30.85
C SER A 100 -2.76 24.21 -29.95
N ALA A 101 -2.63 24.53 -28.65
CA ALA A 101 -1.99 23.68 -27.66
C ALA A 101 -2.62 22.29 -27.54
N TRP A 102 -3.89 22.15 -27.94
CA TRP A 102 -4.58 20.88 -27.95
C TRP A 102 -4.54 20.13 -29.29
N GLU A 103 -3.67 20.55 -30.22
CA GLU A 103 -3.42 19.87 -31.50
C GLU A 103 -4.65 19.64 -32.40
N ASN A 104 -5.74 20.39 -32.17
CA ASN A 104 -7.02 20.23 -32.90
C ASN A 104 -7.56 18.79 -32.91
N THR A 105 -7.38 18.05 -31.81
CA THR A 105 -7.88 16.68 -31.70
C THR A 105 -9.41 16.61 -31.75
N ALA A 106 -9.95 15.47 -32.18
CA ALA A 106 -11.39 15.24 -32.17
C ALA A 106 -11.96 15.13 -30.74
N SER A 107 -13.23 15.49 -30.56
CA SER A 107 -13.97 15.24 -29.31
C SER A 107 -13.93 13.75 -28.94
N GLY A 108 -13.63 13.46 -27.67
CA GLY A 108 -13.43 12.11 -27.15
C GLY A 108 -11.97 11.63 -27.18
N THR A 109 -11.02 12.42 -27.71
CA THR A 109 -9.61 12.05 -27.76
C THR A 109 -9.04 11.90 -26.34
N PRO A 110 -8.29 10.82 -26.04
CA PRO A 110 -7.73 10.58 -24.71
C PRO A 110 -6.49 11.44 -24.43
N TYR A 111 -6.36 11.85 -23.17
CA TYR A 111 -5.24 12.61 -22.63
C TYR A 111 -4.89 12.06 -21.24
N PHE A 112 -3.61 12.14 -20.88
CA PHE A 112 -3.13 11.90 -19.53
C PHE A 112 -3.31 13.15 -18.68
N TRP A 113 -3.78 13.00 -17.44
CA TRP A 113 -3.83 14.15 -16.52
C TRP A 113 -2.43 14.59 -16.06
N ASN A 114 -1.49 13.64 -15.91
CA ASN A 114 -0.05 13.88 -15.71
C ASN A 114 0.78 12.65 -16.17
N GLU A 115 2.11 12.70 -16.09
CA GLU A 115 2.99 11.57 -16.42
C GLU A 115 3.14 10.61 -15.22
N PRO A 116 2.80 9.32 -15.39
CA PRO A 116 3.06 8.28 -14.40
C PRO A 116 4.56 8.14 -14.12
N LEU A 117 4.94 7.76 -12.90
CA LEU A 117 6.35 7.53 -12.56
C LEU A 117 7.01 6.55 -13.54
N PHE A 118 6.29 5.50 -13.93
CA PHE A 118 6.76 4.48 -14.88
C PHE A 118 6.63 4.88 -16.37
N GLY A 119 6.33 6.15 -16.66
CA GLY A 119 6.07 6.67 -18.00
C GLY A 119 4.65 6.37 -18.49
N TYR A 120 4.32 6.76 -19.72
CA TYR A 120 3.04 6.50 -20.39
C TYR A 120 2.88 5.02 -20.80
N TYR A 121 2.89 4.14 -19.81
CA TYR A 121 2.83 2.69 -19.97
C TYR A 121 1.43 2.21 -20.40
N THR A 122 1.32 0.92 -20.71
CA THR A 122 0.04 0.25 -20.96
C THR A 122 -0.17 -0.87 -19.94
N ASN A 123 -1.41 -1.29 -19.67
CA ASN A 123 -1.65 -2.40 -18.72
C ASN A 123 -1.15 -3.77 -19.20
N THR A 124 -0.53 -3.85 -20.38
CA THR A 124 0.18 -5.03 -20.87
C THR A 124 1.68 -5.00 -20.57
N ASP A 125 2.19 -3.92 -19.96
CA ASP A 125 3.58 -3.81 -19.48
C ASP A 125 3.75 -4.61 -18.18
N GLU A 126 4.29 -5.83 -18.31
CA GLU A 126 4.48 -6.76 -17.18
C GLU A 126 5.39 -6.19 -16.08
N TYR A 127 6.34 -5.31 -16.43
CA TYR A 127 7.20 -4.66 -15.45
C TYR A 127 6.40 -3.74 -14.54
N VAL A 128 5.53 -2.90 -15.13
CA VAL A 128 4.70 -1.97 -14.35
C VAL A 128 3.66 -2.71 -13.53
N VAL A 129 3.04 -3.75 -14.12
CA VAL A 129 2.09 -4.60 -13.39
C VAL A 129 2.77 -5.30 -12.19
N ARG A 130 4.03 -5.71 -12.33
CA ARG A 130 4.81 -6.26 -11.21
C ARG A 130 5.04 -5.21 -10.12
N LYS A 131 5.42 -3.98 -10.48
CA LYS A 131 5.57 -2.89 -9.51
C LYS A 131 4.26 -2.53 -8.81
N HIS A 132 3.13 -2.60 -9.51
CA HIS A 132 1.82 -2.42 -8.88
C HIS A 132 1.49 -3.54 -7.89
N ALA A 133 1.85 -4.78 -8.20
CA ALA A 133 1.66 -5.91 -7.30
C ALA A 133 2.39 -5.69 -5.96
N GLU A 134 3.65 -5.24 -6.03
CA GLU A 134 4.49 -4.89 -4.87
C GLU A 134 3.89 -3.70 -4.10
N LEU A 135 3.67 -2.56 -4.75
CA LEU A 135 3.19 -1.34 -4.10
C LEU A 135 1.83 -1.52 -3.42
N LEU A 136 0.88 -2.20 -4.07
CA LEU A 136 -0.44 -2.42 -3.48
C LEU A 136 -0.41 -3.43 -2.33
N ALA A 137 0.46 -4.45 -2.42
CA ALA A 137 0.68 -5.39 -1.32
C ALA A 137 1.34 -4.69 -0.12
N ASP A 138 2.36 -3.87 -0.37
CA ASP A 138 3.08 -3.11 0.64
C ASP A 138 2.18 -2.09 1.37
N ALA A 139 1.20 -1.52 0.65
CA ALA A 139 0.18 -0.66 1.23
C ALA A 139 -0.89 -1.41 2.03
N GLY A 140 -1.00 -2.74 1.90
CA GLY A 140 -2.00 -3.55 2.59
C GLY A 140 -3.38 -3.57 1.94
N VAL A 141 -3.44 -3.33 0.62
CA VAL A 141 -4.69 -3.42 -0.18
C VAL A 141 -5.09 -4.90 -0.34
N ASP A 142 -6.32 -5.24 0.03
CA ASP A 142 -6.81 -6.63 -0.01
C ASP A 142 -7.33 -7.04 -1.38
N VAL A 143 -7.93 -6.11 -2.12
CA VAL A 143 -8.55 -6.40 -3.41
C VAL A 143 -8.50 -5.20 -4.36
N ILE A 144 -8.24 -5.48 -5.64
CA ILE A 144 -8.43 -4.50 -6.71
C ILE A 144 -9.69 -4.82 -7.53
N PHE A 145 -10.44 -3.77 -7.88
CA PHE A 145 -11.64 -3.86 -8.69
C PHE A 145 -11.36 -3.35 -10.09
N PHE A 146 -11.49 -4.24 -11.09
CA PHE A 146 -11.32 -3.85 -12.48
C PHE A 146 -12.50 -3.04 -12.98
N ASP A 147 -12.22 -1.85 -13.50
CA ASP A 147 -13.20 -1.02 -14.19
C ASP A 147 -13.66 -1.67 -15.50
N CYS A 148 -14.89 -2.20 -15.47
CA CYS A 148 -15.61 -2.73 -16.62
C CYS A 148 -16.99 -2.06 -16.72
N THR A 149 -17.08 -0.78 -16.38
CA THR A 149 -18.37 -0.11 -16.19
C THR A 149 -19.03 0.40 -17.48
N ASN A 150 -18.39 0.18 -18.64
CA ASN A 150 -18.86 0.69 -19.93
C ASN A 150 -19.16 -0.42 -20.96
N ALA A 151 -20.36 -0.36 -21.53
CA ALA A 151 -20.82 -1.25 -22.59
C ALA A 151 -20.62 -2.74 -22.24
N THR A 152 -19.96 -3.52 -23.10
CA THR A 152 -19.67 -4.95 -22.89
C THR A 152 -18.19 -5.22 -22.64
N PHE A 153 -17.39 -4.18 -22.40
CA PHE A 153 -15.94 -4.30 -22.33
C PHE A 153 -15.50 -4.86 -20.98
N THR A 154 -14.68 -5.90 -21.02
CA THR A 154 -14.04 -6.50 -19.84
C THR A 154 -12.52 -6.40 -19.88
N TRP A 155 -11.93 -5.84 -20.94
CA TRP A 155 -10.48 -5.58 -21.07
C TRP A 155 -9.56 -6.80 -20.87
N PRO A 156 -9.74 -7.87 -21.67
CA PRO A 156 -9.06 -9.14 -21.46
C PRO A 156 -7.55 -9.09 -21.51
N ASP A 157 -6.93 -8.28 -22.37
CA ASP A 157 -5.48 -8.29 -22.47
C ASP A 157 -4.85 -7.71 -21.20
N GLY A 158 -5.41 -6.61 -20.68
CA GLY A 158 -4.97 -6.01 -19.42
C GLY A 158 -5.16 -6.92 -18.22
N TYR A 159 -6.37 -7.44 -17.96
CA TYR A 159 -6.55 -8.29 -16.79
C TYR A 159 -5.85 -9.65 -16.92
N LYS A 160 -5.65 -10.21 -18.13
CA LYS A 160 -4.92 -11.48 -18.30
C LYS A 160 -3.44 -11.30 -18.01
N THR A 161 -2.84 -10.19 -18.44
CA THR A 161 -1.48 -9.82 -18.05
C THR A 161 -1.38 -9.68 -16.54
N LEU A 162 -2.34 -8.98 -15.91
CA LEU A 162 -2.36 -8.82 -14.47
C LEU A 162 -2.47 -10.15 -13.73
N LEU A 163 -3.42 -11.02 -14.09
CA LEU A 163 -3.59 -12.33 -13.44
C LEU A 163 -2.33 -13.18 -13.52
N LYS A 164 -1.66 -13.19 -14.70
CA LYS A 164 -0.37 -13.88 -14.88
C LYS A 164 0.70 -13.31 -13.93
N VAL A 165 0.91 -11.99 -13.97
CA VAL A 165 1.98 -11.33 -13.19
C VAL A 165 1.72 -11.41 -11.69
N PHE A 166 0.46 -11.31 -11.25
CA PHE A 166 0.10 -11.43 -9.83
C PHE A 166 0.28 -12.87 -9.31
N GLU A 167 0.02 -13.90 -10.14
CA GLU A 167 0.33 -15.29 -9.80
C GLU A 167 1.85 -15.48 -9.65
N GLU A 168 2.64 -14.97 -10.60
CA GLU A 168 4.10 -14.99 -10.50
C GLU A 168 4.59 -14.24 -9.26
N ALA A 169 4.06 -13.06 -8.98
CA ALA A 169 4.43 -12.27 -7.81
C ALA A 169 4.12 -12.98 -6.48
N ARG A 170 3.02 -13.72 -6.40
CA ARG A 170 2.73 -14.57 -5.23
C ARG A 170 3.73 -15.70 -5.06
N ASN A 171 4.16 -16.32 -6.16
CA ASN A 171 5.21 -17.35 -6.11
C ASN A 171 6.55 -16.76 -5.65
N ASP A 172 6.76 -15.48 -5.92
CA ASP A 172 7.94 -14.71 -5.51
C ASP A 172 7.84 -14.12 -4.08
N GLY A 173 6.75 -14.42 -3.35
CA GLY A 173 6.56 -14.00 -1.95
C GLY A 173 5.75 -12.72 -1.74
N VAL A 174 5.28 -12.05 -2.82
CA VAL A 174 4.43 -10.86 -2.73
C VAL A 174 3.01 -11.26 -2.31
N ASN A 175 2.48 -10.67 -1.25
CA ASN A 175 1.09 -10.86 -0.85
C ASN A 175 0.14 -9.98 -1.69
N THR A 176 0.07 -10.26 -2.99
CA THR A 176 -0.67 -9.41 -3.93
C THR A 176 -2.16 -9.29 -3.58
N PRO A 177 -2.78 -8.13 -3.85
CA PRO A 177 -4.22 -8.00 -3.72
C PRO A 177 -4.95 -9.09 -4.50
N GLN A 178 -6.08 -9.53 -3.96
CA GLN A 178 -7.05 -10.33 -4.71
C GLN A 178 -7.73 -9.45 -5.77
N ILE A 179 -8.57 -10.07 -6.61
CA ILE A 179 -9.23 -9.41 -7.74
C ILE A 179 -10.74 -9.57 -7.67
N ALA A 180 -11.44 -8.52 -8.09
CA ALA A 180 -12.87 -8.50 -8.33
C ALA A 180 -13.18 -7.64 -9.58
N PHE A 181 -14.37 -7.83 -10.17
CA PHE A 181 -14.81 -7.05 -11.32
C PHE A 181 -15.93 -6.10 -10.91
N MET A 182 -15.83 -4.84 -11.37
CA MET A 182 -16.90 -3.85 -11.28
C MET A 182 -17.51 -3.65 -12.68
N LEU A 183 -18.76 -4.08 -12.85
CA LEU A 183 -19.50 -4.01 -14.11
C LEU A 183 -20.40 -2.78 -14.17
N ASN A 184 -21.26 -2.66 -15.19
CA ASN A 184 -22.14 -1.50 -15.38
C ASN A 184 -23.01 -1.16 -14.15
N PHE A 185 -23.43 0.10 -14.07
CA PHE A 185 -24.26 0.70 -13.01
C PHE A 185 -25.77 0.39 -13.09
N SER A 186 -26.18 -0.54 -13.95
CA SER A 186 -27.58 -0.95 -14.00
C SER A 186 -27.78 -2.38 -14.52
N ALA A 187 -28.97 -2.91 -14.28
CA ALA A 187 -29.38 -4.21 -14.79
C ALA A 187 -29.82 -4.09 -16.26
N HIS A 188 -28.97 -4.55 -17.20
CA HIS A 188 -29.32 -4.69 -18.61
C HIS A 188 -28.48 -5.79 -19.30
N ASP A 189 -28.75 -6.02 -20.59
CA ASP A 189 -28.16 -7.10 -21.40
C ASP A 189 -26.64 -7.05 -21.49
N ASN A 190 -26.02 -5.87 -21.48
CA ASN A 190 -24.55 -5.81 -21.54
C ASN A 190 -23.91 -6.42 -20.30
N THR A 191 -24.42 -6.13 -19.11
CA THR A 191 -23.96 -6.75 -17.85
C THR A 191 -24.13 -8.28 -17.90
N ARG A 192 -25.25 -8.76 -18.46
CA ARG A 192 -25.49 -10.20 -18.69
C ARG A 192 -24.44 -10.82 -19.62
N VAL A 193 -24.08 -10.13 -20.71
CA VAL A 193 -23.03 -10.56 -21.65
C VAL A 193 -21.66 -10.64 -20.96
N MET A 194 -21.31 -9.63 -20.17
CA MET A 194 -20.04 -9.57 -19.45
C MET A 194 -19.92 -10.70 -18.42
N LEU A 195 -20.96 -10.92 -17.60
CA LEU A 195 -21.00 -12.02 -16.62
C LEU A 195 -20.75 -13.38 -17.29
N LYS A 196 -21.39 -13.63 -18.44
CA LYS A 196 -21.19 -14.87 -19.22
C LYS A 196 -19.79 -14.97 -19.82
N SER A 197 -19.20 -13.84 -20.21
CA SER A 197 -17.82 -13.80 -20.72
C SER A 197 -16.82 -14.16 -19.62
N LEU A 198 -16.94 -13.53 -18.45
CA LEU A 198 -16.08 -13.80 -17.28
C LEU A 198 -16.24 -15.24 -16.80
N TRP A 199 -17.46 -15.76 -16.78
CA TRP A 199 -17.72 -17.17 -16.48
C TRP A 199 -16.97 -18.11 -17.43
N ARG A 200 -17.08 -17.88 -18.75
CA ARG A 200 -16.43 -18.71 -19.77
C ARG A 200 -14.91 -18.62 -19.73
N GLU A 201 -14.36 -17.49 -19.33
CA GLU A 201 -12.92 -17.20 -19.44
C GLU A 201 -12.14 -17.53 -18.17
N ILE A 202 -12.74 -17.27 -16.99
CA ILE A 202 -12.07 -17.35 -15.69
C ILE A 202 -12.80 -18.32 -14.77
N TYR A 203 -13.99 -17.94 -14.32
CA TYR A 203 -14.62 -18.55 -13.14
C TYR A 203 -15.14 -19.97 -13.39
N GLY A 204 -15.85 -20.21 -14.48
CA GLY A 204 -16.34 -21.55 -14.86
C GLY A 204 -15.23 -22.52 -15.29
N LYS A 205 -13.98 -22.05 -15.34
CA LYS A 205 -12.77 -22.85 -15.60
C LYS A 205 -11.85 -22.94 -14.39
N ASP A 206 -12.24 -22.39 -13.25
CA ASP A 206 -11.44 -22.40 -12.04
C ASP A 206 -10.04 -21.78 -12.20
N LYS A 207 -9.90 -20.81 -13.11
CA LYS A 207 -8.60 -20.16 -13.36
C LYS A 207 -8.29 -19.12 -12.29
N TYR A 208 -7.07 -19.16 -11.78
CA TYR A 208 -6.55 -18.19 -10.80
C TYR A 208 -7.37 -18.12 -9.50
N LYS A 209 -7.86 -19.27 -9.00
CA LYS A 209 -8.69 -19.34 -7.79
C LYS A 209 -8.14 -18.58 -6.59
N ASP A 210 -6.83 -18.68 -6.38
CA ASP A 210 -6.18 -18.02 -5.25
C ASP A 210 -6.29 -16.50 -5.33
N LEU A 211 -6.39 -15.93 -6.54
CA LEU A 211 -6.54 -14.49 -6.76
C LEU A 211 -7.98 -13.99 -6.54
N TRP A 212 -8.99 -14.85 -6.41
CA TRP A 212 -10.38 -14.37 -6.29
C TRP A 212 -10.67 -13.81 -4.90
N PHE A 213 -11.18 -12.57 -4.83
CA PHE A 213 -11.63 -12.03 -3.54
C PHE A 213 -12.93 -12.68 -3.11
N MET A 214 -12.95 -13.21 -1.89
CA MET A 214 -14.09 -13.95 -1.35
C MET A 214 -14.86 -13.07 -0.37
N TRP A 215 -16.16 -12.88 -0.60
CA TRP A 215 -17.07 -12.17 0.29
C TRP A 215 -18.25 -13.07 0.62
N GLU A 216 -18.56 -13.23 1.92
CA GLU A 216 -19.66 -14.09 2.39
C GLU A 216 -19.54 -15.55 1.87
N GLY A 217 -18.31 -16.04 1.75
CA GLY A 217 -18.00 -17.42 1.34
C GLY A 217 -18.04 -17.67 -0.18
N LYS A 218 -18.24 -16.65 -1.02
CA LYS A 218 -18.24 -16.78 -2.49
C LYS A 218 -17.41 -15.68 -3.15
N PRO A 219 -16.96 -15.85 -4.41
CA PRO A 219 -16.28 -14.77 -5.12
C PRO A 219 -17.16 -13.53 -5.20
N LEU A 220 -16.59 -12.37 -4.91
CA LEU A 220 -17.28 -11.09 -4.98
C LEU A 220 -17.34 -10.57 -6.42
N ILE A 221 -18.47 -9.99 -6.81
CA ILE A 221 -18.59 -9.19 -8.03
C ILE A 221 -19.47 -7.97 -7.79
N MET A 222 -19.01 -6.80 -8.26
CA MET A 222 -19.79 -5.57 -8.23
C MET A 222 -20.62 -5.47 -9.52
N ALA A 223 -21.86 -5.96 -9.47
CA ALA A 223 -22.76 -6.05 -10.62
C ALA A 223 -24.23 -6.16 -10.20
N HIS A 224 -25.15 -5.85 -11.12
CA HIS A 224 -26.58 -6.03 -10.90
C HIS A 224 -27.01 -7.47 -11.25
N SER A 225 -27.29 -8.29 -10.24
CA SER A 225 -27.74 -9.68 -10.39
C SER A 225 -29.04 -9.82 -11.20
N ALA A 226 -29.90 -8.80 -11.17
CA ALA A 226 -31.15 -8.74 -11.94
C ALA A 226 -30.96 -8.75 -13.47
N SER A 227 -29.73 -8.64 -13.98
CA SER A 227 -29.40 -8.87 -15.39
C SER A 227 -29.49 -10.33 -15.83
N LEU A 228 -29.51 -11.29 -14.90
CA LEU A 228 -29.50 -12.73 -15.20
C LEU A 228 -30.93 -13.31 -15.24
N ASP A 229 -31.18 -14.18 -16.20
CA ASP A 229 -32.46 -14.89 -16.37
C ASP A 229 -32.41 -16.25 -15.64
N THR A 230 -33.13 -16.35 -14.53
CA THR A 230 -33.21 -17.58 -13.71
C THR A 230 -33.88 -18.77 -14.39
N THR A 231 -34.47 -18.58 -15.58
CA THR A 231 -34.96 -19.71 -16.40
C THR A 231 -33.86 -20.35 -17.25
N VAL A 232 -32.69 -19.72 -17.35
CA VAL A 232 -31.51 -20.24 -18.05
C VAL A 232 -30.55 -20.88 -17.06
N ASN A 233 -30.29 -22.19 -17.22
CA ASN A 233 -29.45 -22.96 -16.29
C ASN A 233 -28.07 -22.33 -16.04
N LEU A 234 -27.37 -21.92 -17.10
CA LEU A 234 -26.06 -21.27 -17.00
C LEU A 234 -26.11 -19.97 -16.18
N GLU A 235 -27.18 -19.20 -16.31
CA GLU A 235 -27.30 -17.90 -15.63
C GLU A 235 -27.71 -18.08 -14.18
N THR A 236 -28.47 -19.13 -13.87
CA THR A 236 -28.72 -19.57 -12.50
C THR A 236 -27.44 -20.06 -11.81
N GLU A 237 -26.58 -20.77 -12.54
CA GLU A 237 -25.27 -21.19 -12.03
C GLU A 237 -24.39 -19.98 -11.69
N ILE A 238 -24.28 -19.01 -12.61
CA ILE A 238 -23.56 -17.74 -12.37
C ILE A 238 -24.16 -16.98 -11.17
N LEU A 239 -25.49 -16.87 -11.10
CA LEU A 239 -26.18 -16.18 -10.02
C LEU A 239 -25.87 -16.80 -8.64
N ASN A 240 -25.80 -18.13 -8.57
CA ASN A 240 -25.51 -18.84 -7.33
C ASN A 240 -24.03 -18.85 -6.96
N PHE A 241 -23.14 -18.67 -7.94
CA PHE A 241 -21.70 -18.73 -7.75
C PHE A 241 -21.13 -17.48 -7.05
N PHE A 242 -21.59 -16.28 -7.41
CA PHE A 242 -21.05 -15.04 -6.87
C PHE A 242 -21.83 -14.53 -5.65
N THR A 243 -21.13 -13.77 -4.82
CA THR A 243 -21.74 -12.75 -3.96
C THR A 243 -21.83 -11.45 -4.77
N PHE A 244 -23.05 -10.96 -4.99
CA PHE A 244 -23.28 -9.72 -5.73
C PHE A 244 -23.37 -8.52 -4.79
N ARG A 245 -22.78 -7.41 -5.22
CA ARG A 245 -23.09 -6.07 -4.73
C ARG A 245 -23.38 -5.16 -5.92
N ALA A 246 -24.55 -4.55 -5.97
CA ALA A 246 -24.92 -3.62 -7.04
C ALA A 246 -24.19 -2.28 -6.84
N ASN A 247 -23.75 -1.68 -7.95
CA ASN A 247 -23.08 -0.37 -7.92
C ASN A 247 -24.09 0.73 -7.59
N GLU A 248 -23.81 1.57 -6.61
CA GLU A 248 -24.57 2.80 -6.38
C GLU A 248 -23.99 3.95 -7.23
N PRO A 249 -24.69 4.45 -8.26
CA PRO A 249 -24.14 5.45 -9.17
C PRO A 249 -23.99 6.85 -8.55
N SER A 250 -24.72 7.18 -7.50
CA SER A 250 -24.75 8.54 -6.94
C SER A 250 -23.71 8.76 -5.84
N TYR A 251 -23.02 9.90 -5.89
CA TYR A 251 -22.05 10.31 -4.86
C TYR A 251 -22.72 10.89 -3.62
N PHE A 252 -24.04 11.12 -3.69
CA PHE A 252 -24.82 11.89 -2.71
C PHE A 252 -25.76 11.02 -1.88
N VAL A 253 -25.66 9.70 -2.01
CA VAL A 253 -26.42 8.77 -1.17
C VAL A 253 -25.81 8.75 0.22
N SER A 254 -26.61 9.10 1.23
CA SER A 254 -26.15 9.12 2.62
C SER A 254 -26.07 7.74 3.26
N SER A 255 -26.96 6.82 2.88
CA SER A 255 -26.94 5.44 3.36
C SER A 255 -27.81 4.49 2.54
N THR A 256 -27.50 3.20 2.63
CA THR A 256 -28.35 2.08 2.16
C THR A 256 -28.47 1.03 3.25
N SER A 257 -29.54 0.23 3.23
CA SER A 257 -29.68 -0.94 4.11
C SER A 257 -28.87 -2.13 3.58
N TYR A 258 -28.45 -3.02 4.48
CA TYR A 258 -27.70 -4.23 4.13
C TYR A 258 -28.46 -5.19 3.19
N ASP A 259 -29.79 -5.17 3.20
CA ASP A 259 -30.65 -5.99 2.33
C ASP A 259 -30.66 -5.51 0.88
N GLU A 260 -30.31 -4.25 0.62
CA GLU A 260 -30.23 -3.73 -0.74
C GLU A 260 -29.04 -4.29 -1.53
N LYS A 261 -28.03 -4.86 -0.83
CA LYS A 261 -26.81 -5.41 -1.43
C LYS A 261 -26.16 -4.43 -2.41
N ARG A 262 -25.99 -3.18 -1.98
CA ARG A 262 -25.44 -2.07 -2.77
C ARG A 262 -24.17 -1.53 -2.14
N TRP A 263 -23.15 -1.30 -2.95
CA TRP A 263 -21.90 -0.64 -2.56
C TRP A 263 -21.69 0.63 -3.37
N GLY A 264 -21.13 1.65 -2.73
CA GLY A 264 -20.65 2.86 -3.40
C GLY A 264 -19.27 2.65 -4.00
N TRP A 265 -18.99 3.40 -5.06
CA TRP A 265 -17.67 3.45 -5.70
C TRP A 265 -16.96 4.81 -5.52
N CYS A 266 -17.73 5.87 -5.25
CA CYS A 266 -17.28 7.24 -4.99
C CYS A 266 -18.38 7.98 -4.19
N SER A 267 -18.00 8.86 -3.27
CA SER A 267 -18.92 9.67 -2.47
C SER A 267 -18.32 11.03 -2.14
N VAL A 268 -19.15 12.07 -2.01
CA VAL A 268 -18.73 13.35 -1.45
C VAL A 268 -18.74 13.29 0.09
N TYR A 269 -17.99 14.19 0.75
CA TYR A 269 -17.98 14.28 2.21
C TYR A 269 -19.25 14.96 2.77
N PRO A 270 -19.85 14.47 3.89
CA PRO A 270 -19.55 13.19 4.54
C PRO A 270 -20.04 12.00 3.70
N GLN A 271 -19.24 10.93 3.64
CA GLN A 271 -19.51 9.82 2.73
C GLN A 271 -20.72 8.96 3.12
N GLY A 272 -21.33 8.34 2.11
CA GLY A 272 -22.41 7.39 2.29
C GLY A 272 -22.01 6.14 3.11
N LYS A 273 -22.93 5.64 3.93
CA LYS A 273 -22.82 4.37 4.66
C LYS A 273 -23.57 3.27 3.91
N TYR A 274 -22.87 2.43 3.18
CA TYR A 274 -23.48 1.41 2.34
C TYR A 274 -23.63 0.09 3.11
N GLY A 275 -24.86 -0.44 3.14
CA GLY A 275 -25.16 -1.71 3.79
C GLY A 275 -25.21 -1.64 5.32
N ILE A 276 -26.01 -0.73 5.87
CA ILE A 276 -26.25 -0.65 7.32
C ILE A 276 -27.05 -1.87 7.79
N ARG A 277 -26.54 -2.58 8.80
CA ARG A 277 -27.18 -3.74 9.43
C ARG A 277 -28.12 -3.31 10.56
N GLU A 278 -28.94 -4.24 11.03
CA GLU A 278 -29.89 -3.99 12.14
C GLU A 278 -29.21 -3.53 13.44
N ASP A 279 -27.97 -3.96 13.68
CA ASP A 279 -27.15 -3.56 14.83
C ASP A 279 -26.45 -2.21 14.67
N GLY A 280 -26.59 -1.57 13.50
CA GLY A 280 -25.98 -0.28 13.17
C GLY A 280 -24.57 -0.37 12.57
N SER A 281 -23.98 -1.57 12.48
CA SER A 281 -22.70 -1.77 11.78
C SER A 281 -22.85 -1.45 10.28
N VAL A 282 -21.77 -0.96 9.68
CA VAL A 282 -21.73 -0.55 8.27
C VAL A 282 -20.90 -1.54 7.49
N GLU A 283 -21.45 -2.11 6.42
CA GLU A 283 -20.71 -3.01 5.57
C GLU A 283 -19.59 -2.29 4.80
N GLN A 284 -19.91 -1.17 4.14
CA GLN A 284 -18.95 -0.52 3.24
C GLN A 284 -19.05 1.02 3.25
N MET A 285 -17.90 1.67 3.10
CA MET A 285 -17.80 3.10 2.76
C MET A 285 -16.77 3.34 1.66
N THR A 286 -16.91 4.47 0.98
CA THR A 286 -15.94 4.91 -0.03
C THR A 286 -15.03 5.99 0.53
N VAL A 287 -13.79 6.03 0.05
CA VAL A 287 -12.85 7.14 0.26
C VAL A 287 -12.31 7.53 -1.11
N SER A 288 -12.48 8.78 -1.53
CA SER A 288 -11.93 9.23 -2.82
C SER A 288 -11.04 10.45 -2.65
N VAL A 289 -9.96 10.48 -3.43
CA VAL A 289 -8.93 11.52 -3.37
C VAL A 289 -9.44 12.85 -3.92
N ALA A 290 -10.31 12.78 -4.94
CA ALA A 290 -11.04 13.89 -5.53
C ALA A 290 -12.40 13.38 -6.05
N GLN A 291 -13.34 14.29 -6.31
CA GLN A 291 -14.65 14.02 -6.86
C GLN A 291 -14.97 15.06 -7.92
N ASN A 292 -15.51 14.60 -9.05
CA ASN A 292 -16.09 15.48 -10.08
C ASN A 292 -17.48 15.98 -9.62
N ALA A 293 -17.49 16.68 -8.50
CA ALA A 293 -18.67 17.22 -7.84
C ALA A 293 -18.36 18.59 -7.22
N ASN A 294 -19.36 19.46 -7.18
CA ASN A 294 -19.32 20.73 -6.47
C ASN A 294 -20.68 21.01 -5.78
N GLU A 295 -20.90 22.23 -5.29
CA GLU A 295 -22.16 22.62 -4.64
C GLU A 295 -23.40 22.46 -5.54
N TYR A 296 -23.23 22.37 -6.86
CA TYR A 296 -24.31 22.21 -7.83
C TYR A 296 -24.59 20.74 -8.20
N GLY A 297 -23.85 19.78 -7.62
CA GLY A 297 -23.97 18.36 -7.92
C GLY A 297 -22.80 17.82 -8.74
N LEU A 298 -23.05 16.78 -9.55
CA LEU A 298 -22.05 16.23 -10.47
C LEU A 298 -21.64 17.28 -11.50
N THR A 299 -20.34 17.33 -11.79
CA THR A 299 -19.78 18.28 -12.74
C THR A 299 -18.52 17.71 -13.41
N ASN A 300 -17.90 18.50 -14.27
CA ASN A 300 -16.61 18.22 -14.89
C ASN A 300 -15.49 18.62 -13.92
N MET A 301 -14.37 17.89 -13.93
CA MET A 301 -13.18 18.24 -13.13
C MET A 301 -12.66 19.65 -13.45
N ASN A 302 -12.88 20.15 -14.67
CA ASN A 302 -12.53 21.51 -15.08
C ASN A 302 -13.73 22.47 -15.11
N ASP A 303 -14.69 22.37 -14.18
CA ASP A 303 -15.84 23.29 -14.14
C ASP A 303 -15.39 24.76 -13.96
N ILE A 304 -15.76 25.63 -14.89
CA ILE A 304 -15.44 27.06 -14.87
C ILE A 304 -16.02 27.80 -13.66
N ARG A 305 -17.06 27.24 -13.02
CA ARG A 305 -17.65 27.79 -11.79
C ARG A 305 -16.72 27.61 -10.58
N GLY A 306 -15.72 26.73 -10.67
CA GLY A 306 -14.87 26.35 -9.55
C GLY A 306 -15.62 25.52 -8.50
N GLY A 307 -14.99 25.38 -7.33
CA GLY A 307 -15.57 24.64 -6.20
C GLY A 307 -15.67 23.13 -6.41
N VAL A 308 -15.01 22.58 -7.43
CA VAL A 308 -14.87 21.13 -7.63
C VAL A 308 -14.08 20.56 -6.45
N GLN A 309 -14.52 19.42 -5.92
CA GLN A 309 -13.91 18.75 -4.79
C GLN A 309 -12.60 18.05 -5.21
N GLY A 310 -11.55 18.84 -5.39
CA GLY A 310 -10.19 18.37 -5.69
C GLY A 310 -9.44 17.87 -4.46
N ARG A 311 -8.16 17.54 -4.64
CA ARG A 311 -7.27 17.03 -3.59
C ARG A 311 -7.13 17.95 -2.38
N SER A 312 -7.11 19.26 -2.63
CA SER A 312 -7.00 20.31 -1.59
C SER A 312 -8.34 20.72 -1.00
N TYR A 313 -9.46 20.23 -1.56
CA TYR A 313 -10.79 20.52 -1.03
C TYR A 313 -10.92 20.03 0.40
N SER A 314 -11.66 20.79 1.21
CA SER A 314 -12.09 20.34 2.52
C SER A 314 -13.38 21.05 2.92
N LYS A 315 -14.17 20.40 3.76
CA LYS A 315 -15.40 20.97 4.33
C LYS A 315 -15.15 21.41 5.78
N ASP A 316 -15.90 22.43 6.21
CA ASP A 316 -15.97 22.87 7.61
C ASP A 316 -14.61 23.29 8.21
N ASN A 317 -13.73 23.90 7.39
CA ASN A 317 -12.38 24.33 7.76
C ASN A 317 -11.52 23.19 8.35
N TYR A 318 -11.69 21.98 7.81
CA TYR A 318 -10.94 20.82 8.25
C TYR A 318 -9.43 21.02 8.15
N SER A 319 -8.74 20.50 9.15
CA SER A 319 -7.28 20.51 9.23
C SER A 319 -6.81 19.27 9.97
N TYR A 320 -5.63 18.77 9.62
CA TYR A 320 -4.96 17.73 10.40
C TYR A 320 -3.53 18.15 10.73
N SER A 321 -2.93 17.47 11.71
CA SER A 321 -1.57 17.77 12.15
C SER A 321 -0.73 16.51 12.26
N PHE A 322 0.57 16.67 12.07
CA PHE A 322 1.58 15.65 12.33
C PHE A 322 2.82 16.31 12.93
N LYS A 323 3.74 15.51 13.47
CA LYS A 323 4.99 15.98 14.06
C LYS A 323 6.15 15.66 13.13
N TYR A 324 7.00 16.64 12.84
CA TYR A 324 8.23 16.46 12.07
C TYR A 324 9.30 17.42 12.58
N LYS A 325 10.55 16.97 12.70
CA LYS A 325 11.67 17.77 13.26
C LYS A 325 11.36 18.43 14.60
N ASN A 326 10.64 17.71 15.47
CA ASN A 326 10.12 18.20 16.75
C ASN A 326 9.12 19.36 16.70
N GLU A 327 8.60 19.70 15.52
CA GLU A 327 7.58 20.72 15.33
C GLU A 327 6.23 20.09 14.99
N LYS A 328 5.14 20.70 15.46
CA LYS A 328 3.78 20.35 15.05
C LYS A 328 3.46 21.10 13.76
N ILE A 329 3.29 20.36 12.68
CA ILE A 329 2.86 20.88 11.38
C ILE A 329 1.33 20.73 11.32
N THR A 330 0.62 21.78 10.92
CA THR A 330 -0.84 21.77 10.72
C THR A 330 -1.15 22.17 9.30
N ILE A 331 -1.95 21.36 8.61
CA ILE A 331 -2.35 21.58 7.22
C ILE A 331 -3.85 21.86 7.18
N ASN A 332 -4.21 22.91 6.47
CA ASN A 332 -5.56 23.33 6.12
C ASN A 332 -5.59 23.86 4.67
N SER A 333 -6.75 24.27 4.18
CA SER A 333 -6.94 24.72 2.80
C SER A 333 -6.20 26.01 2.44
N GLU A 334 -5.67 26.76 3.41
CA GLU A 334 -4.92 28.00 3.19
C GLU A 334 -3.41 27.76 2.96
N ASN A 335 -2.91 26.56 3.22
CA ASN A 335 -1.51 26.21 2.95
C ASN A 335 -1.22 26.28 1.43
N GLU A 336 -0.16 27.01 1.02
CA GLU A 336 0.22 27.19 -0.40
C GLU A 336 0.41 25.86 -1.16
N ASN A 337 0.84 24.81 -0.46
CA ASN A 337 1.06 23.47 -1.02
C ASN A 337 0.00 22.45 -0.57
N ALA A 338 -1.21 22.87 -0.21
CA ALA A 338 -2.29 21.99 0.29
C ALA A 338 -2.56 20.78 -0.64
N ILE A 339 -2.39 20.95 -1.95
CA ILE A 339 -2.48 19.89 -2.96
C ILE A 339 -1.53 18.71 -2.71
N LEU A 340 -0.40 18.89 -2.02
CA LEU A 340 0.53 17.79 -1.73
C LEU A 340 0.05 16.94 -0.54
N TYR A 341 -0.79 17.51 0.33
CA TYR A 341 -1.18 16.94 1.62
C TYR A 341 -2.54 16.23 1.62
N GLY A 342 -3.30 16.31 0.53
CA GLY A 342 -4.54 15.54 0.34
C GLY A 342 -5.58 15.76 1.44
N LEU A 343 -6.02 17.00 1.65
CA LEU A 343 -7.02 17.34 2.68
C LEU A 343 -8.34 16.60 2.46
N ASN A 344 -8.81 16.53 1.22
CA ASN A 344 -10.04 15.82 0.89
C ASN A 344 -9.90 14.34 1.23
N PHE A 345 -8.76 13.75 0.86
CA PHE A 345 -8.47 12.35 1.11
C PHE A 345 -8.40 12.06 2.62
N GLN A 346 -7.70 12.91 3.40
CA GLN A 346 -7.57 12.73 4.84
C GLN A 346 -8.90 12.93 5.57
N GLN A 347 -9.68 13.96 5.22
CA GLN A 347 -10.99 14.20 5.83
C GLN A 347 -11.93 13.01 5.64
N GLN A 348 -11.88 12.39 4.46
CA GLN A 348 -12.66 11.21 4.15
C GLN A 348 -12.20 9.97 4.91
N TRP A 349 -10.88 9.77 5.05
CA TRP A 349 -10.33 8.73 5.89
C TRP A 349 -10.72 8.89 7.36
N ASP A 350 -10.57 10.09 7.92
CA ASP A 350 -10.89 10.36 9.32
C ASP A 350 -12.36 10.03 9.65
N TYR A 351 -13.29 10.37 8.75
CA TYR A 351 -14.69 10.01 8.92
C TYR A 351 -14.96 8.51 8.72
N ALA A 352 -14.29 7.85 7.76
CA ALA A 352 -14.40 6.40 7.59
C ALA A 352 -13.86 5.64 8.82
N LEU A 353 -12.76 6.11 9.42
CA LEU A 353 -12.20 5.57 10.66
C LEU A 353 -13.14 5.76 11.85
N GLU A 354 -13.85 6.90 11.93
CA GLU A 354 -14.88 7.14 12.96
C GLU A 354 -16.07 6.18 12.82
N VAL A 355 -16.51 5.91 11.58
CA VAL A 355 -17.65 5.02 11.32
C VAL A 355 -17.27 3.53 11.46
N ASP A 356 -16.02 3.20 11.18
CA ASP A 356 -15.44 1.85 11.29
C ASP A 356 -16.19 0.77 10.47
N PRO A 357 -16.37 0.95 9.14
CA PRO A 357 -17.04 -0.04 8.29
C PRO A 357 -16.21 -1.32 8.16
N ASP A 358 -16.79 -2.42 7.67
CA ASP A 358 -16.04 -3.66 7.41
C ASP A 358 -15.13 -3.52 6.18
N PHE A 359 -15.57 -2.73 5.20
CA PHE A 359 -14.92 -2.56 3.91
C PHE A 359 -14.76 -1.07 3.54
N ILE A 360 -13.56 -0.67 3.12
CA ILE A 360 -13.32 0.65 2.51
C ILE A 360 -12.97 0.48 1.02
N PHE A 361 -13.70 1.14 0.15
CA PHE A 361 -13.42 1.18 -1.30
C PHE A 361 -12.78 2.52 -1.68
N ILE A 362 -11.60 2.47 -2.31
CA ILE A 362 -10.80 3.65 -2.63
C ILE A 362 -10.84 3.96 -4.12
N THR A 363 -11.07 5.22 -4.46
CA THR A 363 -11.00 5.75 -5.83
C THR A 363 -9.79 6.67 -5.96
N GLY A 364 -8.70 6.27 -6.63
CA GLY A 364 -8.32 4.95 -7.17
C GLY A 364 -6.81 4.89 -7.51
N TRP A 365 -6.31 3.76 -8.03
CA TRP A 365 -4.85 3.53 -8.16
C TRP A 365 -4.18 4.04 -9.44
N ASN A 366 -4.80 3.94 -10.62
CA ASN A 366 -4.11 4.22 -11.89
C ASN A 366 -5.03 4.78 -12.99
N GLU A 367 -5.94 5.70 -12.63
CA GLU A 367 -6.84 6.38 -13.58
C GLU A 367 -6.13 7.53 -14.30
N TRP A 368 -5.13 7.21 -15.12
CA TRP A 368 -4.28 8.21 -15.76
C TRP A 368 -4.97 9.01 -16.86
N ILE A 369 -6.00 8.45 -17.48
CA ILE A 369 -6.49 8.88 -18.80
C ILE A 369 -7.91 9.41 -18.71
N VAL A 370 -8.16 10.52 -19.39
CA VAL A 370 -9.46 11.14 -19.56
C VAL A 370 -9.69 11.54 -21.01
N SER A 371 -10.94 11.47 -21.48
CA SER A 371 -11.32 12.00 -22.78
C SER A 371 -11.59 13.51 -22.73
N ARG A 372 -11.05 14.24 -23.70
CA ARG A 372 -11.31 15.65 -23.94
C ARG A 372 -12.57 15.82 -24.79
N PHE A 373 -13.63 16.44 -24.25
CA PHE A 373 -14.90 16.64 -24.95
C PHE A 373 -15.15 18.11 -25.32
N TYR A 374 -15.83 18.31 -26.45
CA TYR A 374 -16.36 19.61 -26.88
C TYR A 374 -17.76 19.82 -26.31
N GLU A 375 -17.94 20.89 -25.54
CA GLU A 375 -19.26 21.34 -25.12
C GLU A 375 -19.32 22.88 -25.06
N ASN A 376 -20.27 23.49 -25.79
CA ASN A 376 -20.50 24.94 -25.79
C ASN A 376 -19.21 25.77 -26.00
N ASP A 377 -18.43 25.41 -27.03
CA ASP A 377 -17.13 26.03 -27.37
C ASP A 377 -16.02 25.87 -26.32
N LYS A 378 -16.18 24.94 -25.36
CA LYS A 378 -15.22 24.70 -24.28
C LYS A 378 -14.70 23.29 -24.23
N ASN A 379 -13.52 23.16 -23.62
CA ASN A 379 -12.99 21.87 -23.16
C ASN A 379 -13.78 21.36 -21.96
N VAL A 380 -14.16 20.09 -22.00
CA VAL A 380 -14.76 19.36 -20.89
C VAL A 380 -13.91 18.13 -20.58
N PHE A 381 -13.50 18.03 -19.32
CA PHE A 381 -12.80 16.88 -18.76
C PHE A 381 -13.58 16.37 -17.54
N VAL A 382 -14.23 15.22 -17.67
CA VAL A 382 -15.22 14.74 -16.68
C VAL A 382 -14.53 14.11 -15.47
N ASP A 383 -13.66 13.13 -15.71
CA ASP A 383 -13.18 12.20 -14.69
C ASP A 383 -11.85 12.60 -14.04
N GLN A 384 -10.92 13.10 -14.84
CA GLN A 384 -9.58 13.53 -14.44
C GLN A 384 -9.23 14.81 -15.18
N TYR A 385 -8.31 15.62 -14.66
CA TYR A 385 -7.90 16.84 -15.36
C TYR A 385 -6.45 17.24 -15.07
N THR A 386 -6.09 17.50 -13.82
CA THR A 386 -4.74 17.96 -13.42
C THR A 386 -4.31 17.30 -12.12
N ASP A 387 -3.12 17.66 -11.60
CA ASP A 387 -2.71 17.29 -10.25
C ASP A 387 -3.80 17.54 -9.20
N GLU A 388 -4.55 18.65 -9.27
CA GLU A 388 -5.56 18.99 -8.26
C GLU A 388 -6.85 18.21 -8.43
N TYR A 389 -7.24 17.98 -9.69
CA TYR A 389 -8.53 17.43 -10.06
C TYR A 389 -8.34 16.07 -10.73
N SER A 390 -7.72 15.16 -9.96
CA SER A 390 -7.50 13.77 -10.34
C SER A 390 -7.71 12.86 -9.13
N ARG A 391 -8.20 11.64 -9.38
CA ARG A 391 -8.49 10.62 -8.35
C ARG A 391 -7.35 9.63 -8.12
N ASP A 392 -6.28 9.79 -8.88
CA ASP A 392 -5.21 8.80 -9.01
C ASP A 392 -4.21 8.84 -7.84
N ILE A 393 -3.75 7.68 -7.37
CA ILE A 393 -2.82 7.55 -6.24
C ILE A 393 -1.44 7.07 -6.69
N GLU A 394 -1.32 6.43 -7.86
CA GLU A 394 -0.03 5.94 -8.35
C GLU A 394 1.00 7.09 -8.41
N PRO A 395 2.26 6.83 -8.00
CA PRO A 395 3.29 7.86 -8.01
C PRO A 395 3.47 8.56 -9.37
N THR A 396 3.70 9.87 -9.34
CA THR A 396 3.86 10.70 -10.55
C THR A 396 5.32 11.14 -10.72
N LYS A 397 5.71 11.47 -11.97
CA LYS A 397 6.94 12.27 -12.20
C LYS A 397 6.76 13.75 -11.86
N GLY A 398 5.52 14.20 -11.74
CA GLY A 398 5.15 15.56 -11.39
C GLY A 398 5.37 15.88 -9.91
N LYS A 399 4.79 17.00 -9.47
CA LYS A 399 4.99 17.51 -8.09
C LYS A 399 4.38 16.63 -6.99
N LEU A 400 3.42 15.76 -7.31
CA LEU A 400 2.77 14.89 -6.33
C LEU A 400 3.69 13.75 -5.85
N LYS A 401 4.66 13.33 -6.68
CA LYS A 401 5.63 12.28 -6.36
C LYS A 401 4.93 11.03 -5.80
N ASP A 402 5.38 10.52 -4.67
CA ASP A 402 4.83 9.38 -3.93
C ASP A 402 4.04 9.79 -2.67
N HIS A 403 3.66 11.06 -2.54
CA HIS A 403 3.02 11.58 -1.33
C HIS A 403 1.65 10.94 -1.07
N TYR A 404 0.85 10.71 -2.11
CA TYR A 404 -0.46 10.08 -1.97
C TYR A 404 -0.35 8.58 -1.67
N TYR A 405 0.71 7.92 -2.15
CA TYR A 405 0.99 6.53 -1.84
C TYR A 405 1.25 6.35 -0.33
N TYR A 406 2.11 7.16 0.29
CA TYR A 406 2.36 7.02 1.72
C TYR A 406 1.22 7.53 2.61
N GLN A 407 0.39 8.46 2.10
CA GLN A 407 -0.87 8.80 2.77
C GLN A 407 -1.87 7.62 2.73
N LEU A 408 -1.92 6.88 1.63
CA LEU A 408 -2.71 5.65 1.52
C LEU A 408 -2.21 4.61 2.53
N VAL A 409 -0.91 4.31 2.54
CA VAL A 409 -0.28 3.33 3.45
C VAL A 409 -0.64 3.64 4.90
N ASP A 410 -0.41 4.87 5.35
CA ASP A 410 -0.65 5.28 6.74
C ASP A 410 -2.12 5.10 7.15
N ASN A 411 -3.05 5.51 6.29
CA ASN A 411 -4.47 5.38 6.59
C ASN A 411 -4.97 3.92 6.57
N ILE A 412 -4.44 3.07 5.68
CA ILE A 412 -4.74 1.64 5.71
C ILE A 412 -4.25 1.02 7.03
N ARG A 413 -3.04 1.36 7.49
CA ARG A 413 -2.52 0.88 8.78
C ARG A 413 -3.40 1.33 9.95
N LYS A 414 -3.89 2.58 9.94
CA LYS A 414 -4.84 3.07 10.95
C LYS A 414 -6.16 2.31 10.94
N PHE A 415 -6.63 1.89 9.77
CA PHE A 415 -7.88 1.16 9.64
C PHE A 415 -7.75 -0.32 10.02
N LYS A 416 -6.65 -0.96 9.61
CA LYS A 416 -6.46 -2.42 9.71
C LYS A 416 -5.53 -2.85 10.85
N GLY A 417 -4.81 -1.95 11.50
CA GLY A 417 -3.70 -2.33 12.37
C GLY A 417 -2.49 -2.85 11.58
N VAL A 418 -1.46 -3.32 12.27
CA VAL A 418 -0.26 -3.90 11.65
C VAL A 418 0.26 -5.11 12.43
N SER A 419 1.08 -5.93 11.78
CA SER A 419 1.80 -7.02 12.42
C SER A 419 2.78 -6.49 13.47
N LYS A 420 2.92 -7.24 14.57
CA LYS A 420 3.90 -6.92 15.60
C LYS A 420 5.32 -7.15 15.05
N PRO A 421 6.20 -6.13 15.01
CA PRO A 421 7.55 -6.31 14.51
C PRO A 421 8.34 -7.24 15.44
N GLU A 422 9.18 -8.09 14.86
CA GLU A 422 10.20 -8.81 15.62
C GLU A 422 11.27 -7.83 16.12
N ALA A 423 11.80 -8.08 17.31
CA ALA A 423 12.80 -7.22 17.93
C ALA A 423 14.13 -7.95 18.14
N GLY A 424 15.21 -7.18 18.14
CA GLY A 424 16.51 -7.66 18.60
C GLY A 424 16.44 -8.00 20.08
N THR A 425 16.73 -9.25 20.44
CA THR A 425 16.71 -9.74 21.82
C THR A 425 17.80 -10.79 22.00
N ALA A 426 17.99 -11.23 23.26
CA ALA A 426 18.82 -12.41 23.53
C ALA A 426 18.31 -13.67 22.81
N GLU A 427 16.99 -13.77 22.58
CA GLU A 427 16.37 -14.92 21.91
C GLU A 427 16.63 -14.90 20.40
N THR A 428 16.70 -13.72 19.78
CA THR A 428 17.07 -13.58 18.36
C THR A 428 18.58 -13.59 18.13
N ASN A 429 19.37 -13.70 19.21
CA ASN A 429 20.83 -13.87 19.21
C ASN A 429 21.61 -12.74 18.52
N VAL A 430 21.02 -11.54 18.44
CA VAL A 430 21.59 -10.39 17.71
C VAL A 430 22.79 -9.74 18.43
N ASN A 431 22.99 -9.98 19.72
CA ASN A 431 24.18 -9.54 20.46
C ASN A 431 25.30 -10.59 20.28
N LYS A 432 26.04 -10.47 19.19
CA LYS A 432 27.04 -11.45 18.77
C LYS A 432 28.11 -10.78 17.92
N THR A 433 29.38 -11.00 18.28
CA THR A 433 30.52 -10.68 17.42
C THR A 433 30.53 -11.60 16.21
N ILE A 434 30.56 -11.01 15.01
CA ILE A 434 30.66 -11.73 13.75
C ILE A 434 32.06 -11.52 13.15
N ASP A 435 32.81 -12.62 12.98
CA ASP A 435 33.99 -12.61 12.12
C ASP A 435 33.56 -12.78 10.66
N ILE A 436 33.44 -11.66 9.95
CA ILE A 436 32.99 -11.61 8.55
C ILE A 436 33.93 -12.32 7.56
N PHE A 437 35.15 -12.69 7.98
CA PHE A 437 36.11 -13.47 7.19
C PHE A 437 36.19 -14.95 7.59
N SER A 438 35.36 -15.36 8.56
CA SER A 438 35.32 -16.75 9.01
C SER A 438 34.88 -17.68 7.88
N SER A 439 35.45 -18.89 7.85
CA SER A 439 34.97 -19.96 6.99
C SER A 439 33.66 -20.59 7.47
N ASN A 440 33.26 -20.32 8.72
CA ASN A 440 32.01 -20.82 9.29
C ASN A 440 30.90 -19.79 9.08
N ASP A 441 29.68 -20.26 8.82
CA ASP A 441 28.52 -19.38 8.75
C ASP A 441 28.10 -18.95 10.17
N MET A 442 28.59 -17.78 10.59
CA MET A 442 28.28 -17.21 11.90
C MET A 442 26.88 -16.58 11.98
N TRP A 443 26.14 -16.51 10.87
CA TRP A 443 24.78 -15.96 10.78
C TRP A 443 23.67 -17.02 10.94
N ALA A 444 24.05 -18.30 10.93
CA ALA A 444 23.09 -19.42 10.90
C ALA A 444 22.16 -19.47 12.14
N ASP A 445 22.58 -18.91 13.27
CA ASP A 445 21.85 -18.85 14.54
C ASP A 445 21.37 -17.42 14.89
N ILE A 446 21.51 -16.45 13.97
CA ILE A 446 20.85 -15.15 14.07
C ILE A 446 19.44 -15.32 13.52
N LEU A 447 18.43 -15.18 14.38
CA LEU A 447 17.04 -15.52 14.04
C LEU A 447 16.24 -14.34 13.49
N LEU A 448 16.65 -13.11 13.78
CA LEU A 448 15.99 -11.92 13.27
C LEU A 448 16.34 -11.74 11.78
N GLU A 449 15.33 -11.90 10.93
CA GLU A 449 15.46 -11.84 9.47
C GLU A 449 14.63 -10.70 8.88
N TYR A 450 15.27 -9.92 8.01
CA TYR A 450 14.63 -8.86 7.25
C TYR A 450 14.46 -9.34 5.81
N LYS A 451 13.29 -9.88 5.49
CA LYS A 451 13.00 -10.51 4.20
C LYS A 451 12.50 -9.49 3.16
N HIS A 452 12.82 -9.76 1.89
CA HIS A 452 12.37 -9.00 0.71
C HIS A 452 11.99 -9.98 -0.41
N TYR A 453 11.24 -9.49 -1.41
CA TYR A 453 10.69 -10.30 -2.50
C TYR A 453 11.80 -10.85 -3.40
N THR A 454 11.62 -12.08 -3.91
CA THR A 454 12.41 -12.56 -5.04
C THR A 454 11.85 -11.99 -6.35
N GLY A 455 12.62 -12.10 -7.44
CA GLY A 455 12.15 -11.72 -8.77
C GLY A 455 11.92 -10.21 -8.93
N SER A 456 12.55 -9.39 -8.08
CA SER A 456 12.45 -7.92 -8.08
C SER A 456 13.28 -7.28 -9.20
N THR A 457 14.19 -8.07 -9.80
CA THR A 457 15.18 -7.65 -10.80
C THR A 457 14.81 -7.94 -12.25
N ARG A 458 13.52 -7.88 -12.60
CA ARG A 458 13.08 -8.09 -13.99
C ARG A 458 13.47 -6.92 -14.90
N GLU A 459 14.12 -7.22 -16.02
CA GLU A 459 14.32 -6.22 -17.07
C GLU A 459 12.98 -5.74 -17.66
N ARG A 460 12.95 -4.49 -18.11
CA ARG A 460 11.82 -3.92 -18.85
C ARG A 460 12.19 -3.80 -20.32
N ASN A 461 11.31 -4.29 -21.19
CA ASN A 461 11.27 -3.95 -22.60
C ASN A 461 9.81 -4.01 -23.05
N SER A 462 9.14 -2.86 -23.08
CA SER A 462 7.71 -2.80 -23.33
C SER A 462 7.32 -1.56 -24.14
N ALA A 463 6.27 -1.71 -24.95
CA ALA A 463 5.67 -0.60 -25.65
C ALA A 463 4.88 0.30 -24.68
N GLY A 464 5.05 1.60 -24.84
CA GLY A 464 4.21 2.62 -24.24
C GLY A 464 3.13 3.11 -25.20
N TRP A 465 2.59 4.29 -24.92
CA TRP A 465 1.68 5.00 -25.82
C TRP A 465 2.39 5.57 -27.06
N GLY A 466 1.72 5.53 -28.20
CA GLY A 466 2.24 5.97 -29.49
C GLY A 466 3.49 5.18 -29.88
N ASP A 467 4.55 5.89 -30.23
CA ASP A 467 5.84 5.31 -30.65
C ASP A 467 6.81 5.09 -29.46
N LEU A 468 6.35 5.23 -28.21
CA LEU A 468 7.20 5.09 -27.02
C LEU A 468 7.59 3.63 -26.77
N VAL A 469 8.84 3.41 -26.40
CA VAL A 469 9.38 2.13 -25.95
C VAL A 469 10.16 2.37 -24.66
N TYR A 470 9.88 1.58 -23.64
CA TYR A 470 10.55 1.64 -22.34
C TYR A 470 11.49 0.46 -22.17
N GLU A 471 12.77 0.77 -21.99
CA GLU A 471 13.83 -0.22 -21.75
C GLU A 471 14.51 0.05 -20.40
N ASN A 472 14.66 -0.99 -19.59
CA ASN A 472 15.38 -0.93 -18.32
C ASN A 472 16.13 -2.24 -18.07
N ASN A 473 17.46 -2.15 -18.02
CA ASN A 473 18.37 -3.25 -17.74
C ASN A 473 19.32 -2.92 -16.58
N THR A 474 18.92 -1.98 -15.71
CA THR A 474 19.65 -1.65 -14.47
C THR A 474 19.51 -2.72 -13.40
N MET A 475 18.57 -3.65 -13.56
CA MET A 475 18.25 -4.64 -12.55
C MET A 475 19.36 -5.68 -12.35
N ARG A 476 19.89 -5.78 -11.13
CA ARG A 476 20.86 -6.82 -10.72
C ARG A 476 20.84 -6.99 -9.20
N ASN A 477 21.49 -8.05 -8.70
CA ASN A 477 21.60 -8.36 -7.27
C ASN A 477 20.22 -8.43 -6.57
N ASP A 478 19.38 -9.39 -6.94
CA ASP A 478 18.03 -9.61 -6.36
C ASP A 478 18.11 -9.90 -4.85
N ILE A 479 17.91 -8.88 -4.01
CA ILE A 479 18.05 -8.90 -2.55
C ILE A 479 16.83 -9.59 -1.94
N VAL A 480 17.09 -10.61 -1.11
CA VAL A 480 16.03 -11.45 -0.52
C VAL A 480 16.03 -11.45 1.01
N THR A 481 17.18 -11.26 1.64
CA THR A 481 17.26 -11.35 3.10
C THR A 481 18.39 -10.47 3.62
N SER A 482 18.15 -9.80 4.74
CA SER A 482 19.18 -9.16 5.54
C SER A 482 19.16 -9.66 6.97
N LYS A 483 20.33 -9.66 7.61
CA LYS A 483 20.49 -9.92 9.04
C LYS A 483 21.37 -8.86 9.66
N VAL A 484 21.11 -8.59 10.94
CA VAL A 484 21.86 -7.62 11.74
C VAL A 484 22.31 -8.31 13.03
N ALA A 485 23.57 -8.10 13.38
CA ALA A 485 24.11 -8.42 14.69
C ALA A 485 24.95 -7.24 15.19
N TYR A 486 25.28 -7.20 16.47
CA TYR A 486 26.12 -6.16 17.04
C TYR A 486 26.93 -6.73 18.22
N ASP A 487 28.04 -6.06 18.54
CA ASP A 487 28.77 -6.27 19.79
C ASP A 487 29.12 -4.93 20.43
N ASP A 488 30.11 -4.85 21.32
CA ASP A 488 30.47 -3.59 21.99
C ASP A 488 31.00 -2.53 21.01
N GLU A 489 31.65 -2.93 19.91
CA GLU A 489 32.38 -2.02 19.01
C GLU A 489 31.70 -1.85 17.64
N PHE A 490 31.05 -2.91 17.13
CA PHE A 490 30.56 -2.97 15.76
C PHE A 490 29.07 -3.28 15.67
N ILE A 491 28.50 -2.86 14.53
CA ILE A 491 27.26 -3.39 13.99
C ILE A 491 27.63 -4.16 12.72
N TYR A 492 27.17 -5.39 12.64
CA TYR A 492 27.38 -6.30 11.53
C TYR A 492 26.11 -6.36 10.69
N PHE A 493 26.27 -6.20 9.39
CA PHE A 493 25.20 -6.39 8.42
C PHE A 493 25.56 -7.55 7.50
N MET A 494 24.56 -8.38 7.20
CA MET A 494 24.61 -9.34 6.09
C MET A 494 23.43 -9.07 5.18
N VAL A 495 23.68 -9.05 3.88
CA VAL A 495 22.65 -9.07 2.84
C VAL A 495 22.90 -10.23 1.89
N GLU A 496 21.82 -10.94 1.59
CA GLU A 496 21.79 -12.10 0.71
C GLU A 496 20.96 -11.81 -0.54
N THR A 497 21.48 -12.25 -1.68
CA THR A 497 20.83 -12.17 -2.99
C THR A 497 20.46 -13.56 -3.52
N VAL A 498 19.56 -13.63 -4.51
CA VAL A 498 19.19 -14.92 -5.15
C VAL A 498 20.38 -15.60 -5.83
N SER A 499 21.20 -14.81 -6.51
CA SER A 499 22.39 -15.26 -7.24
C SER A 499 23.65 -14.64 -6.66
N ASP A 500 24.83 -15.13 -7.07
CA ASP A 500 26.11 -14.55 -6.68
C ASP A 500 26.16 -13.03 -6.95
N ILE A 501 26.70 -12.27 -5.99
CA ILE A 501 26.75 -10.80 -6.06
C ILE A 501 27.70 -10.35 -7.17
N THR A 502 27.30 -9.33 -7.93
CA THR A 502 28.11 -8.76 -9.01
C THR A 502 29.38 -8.06 -8.49
N SER A 503 30.24 -7.62 -9.41
CA SER A 503 31.51 -6.96 -9.10
C SER A 503 31.34 -5.69 -8.26
N SER A 504 32.13 -5.56 -7.19
CA SER A 504 32.14 -4.38 -6.32
C SER A 504 32.75 -3.12 -6.97
N GLY A 505 33.40 -3.27 -8.12
CA GLY A 505 33.93 -2.16 -8.91
C GLY A 505 32.87 -1.43 -9.75
N ASP A 506 31.66 -1.97 -9.82
CA ASP A 506 30.57 -1.34 -10.56
C ASP A 506 30.04 -0.10 -9.80
N PRO A 507 29.53 0.91 -10.50
CA PRO A 507 28.90 2.05 -9.86
C PRO A 507 27.65 1.62 -9.10
N ALA A 508 27.31 2.38 -8.03
CA ALA A 508 26.12 2.17 -7.22
C ALA A 508 25.93 0.73 -6.69
N TRP A 509 27.03 0.02 -6.43
CA TRP A 509 26.99 -1.37 -6.00
C TRP A 509 26.66 -1.50 -4.51
N MET A 510 25.64 -2.32 -4.20
CA MET A 510 25.24 -2.78 -2.87
C MET A 510 25.39 -1.71 -1.77
N ARG A 511 24.61 -0.62 -1.91
CA ARG A 511 24.61 0.50 -0.97
C ARG A 511 23.78 0.17 0.25
N LEU A 512 24.31 0.49 1.42
CA LEU A 512 23.60 0.42 2.70
C LEU A 512 23.35 1.84 3.19
N LEU A 513 22.08 2.19 3.35
CA LEU A 513 21.65 3.46 3.93
C LEU A 513 21.17 3.24 5.36
N ILE A 514 21.54 4.14 6.28
CA ILE A 514 21.27 4.01 7.71
C ILE A 514 20.72 5.34 8.26
N ASP A 515 19.61 5.24 8.98
CA ASP A 515 18.95 6.29 9.75
C ASP A 515 19.12 6.00 11.24
N VAL A 516 19.78 6.90 11.95
CA VAL A 516 19.99 6.83 13.41
C VAL A 516 19.30 7.98 14.14
N ASP A 517 18.64 8.89 13.42
CA ASP A 517 17.88 10.02 13.96
C ASP A 517 16.45 10.05 13.44
N PHE A 518 15.58 9.34 14.15
CA PHE A 518 14.15 9.24 13.84
C PHE A 518 13.38 10.57 13.95
N THR A 519 14.04 11.67 14.39
CA THR A 519 13.41 13.00 14.43
C THR A 519 13.54 13.75 13.11
N GLY A 520 14.52 13.39 12.26
CA GLY A 520 14.86 14.09 11.02
C GLY A 520 15.52 15.45 11.24
N ILE A 521 16.00 15.76 12.45
CA ILE A 521 16.66 17.03 12.77
C ILE A 521 18.08 17.06 12.21
N SER A 522 18.79 15.95 12.32
CA SER A 522 20.15 15.81 11.80
C SER A 522 20.17 16.02 10.28
N ASN A 523 21.33 16.43 9.76
CA ASN A 523 21.52 16.50 8.32
C ASN A 523 21.31 15.10 7.73
N ASN A 524 20.37 15.00 6.79
CA ASN A 524 20.01 13.75 6.16
C ASN A 524 19.59 13.95 4.70
N TRP A 525 19.65 12.86 3.95
CA TRP A 525 18.98 12.73 2.67
C TRP A 525 17.80 11.78 2.85
N GLU A 526 16.58 12.32 2.73
CA GLU A 526 15.35 11.50 2.73
C GLU A 526 15.24 10.59 3.97
N GLY A 527 15.75 11.06 5.12
CA GLY A 527 15.78 10.34 6.39
C GLY A 527 17.11 9.66 6.73
N PHE A 528 18.07 9.57 5.80
CA PHE A 528 19.33 8.86 6.05
C PHE A 528 20.49 9.80 6.37
N GLU A 529 21.11 9.61 7.54
CA GLU A 529 22.34 10.31 7.94
C GLU A 529 23.60 9.68 7.34
N TYR A 530 23.56 8.38 7.01
CA TYR A 530 24.72 7.62 6.57
C TYR A 530 24.44 6.80 5.31
N ILE A 531 25.45 6.71 4.46
CA ILE A 531 25.48 5.79 3.33
C ILE A 531 26.84 5.08 3.24
N ILE A 532 26.81 3.79 2.92
CA ILE A 532 27.98 2.94 2.71
C ILE A 532 27.95 2.47 1.26
N ASN A 533 29.13 2.37 0.63
CA ASN A 533 29.33 1.95 -0.77
C ASN A 533 28.71 2.88 -1.85
N ARG A 534 28.36 4.13 -1.53
CA ARG A 534 28.02 5.10 -2.59
C ARG A 534 29.23 5.39 -3.46
N ILE A 535 30.41 5.52 -2.85
CA ILE A 535 31.71 5.36 -3.50
C ILE A 535 32.06 3.87 -3.47
N SER A 536 32.35 3.29 -4.64
CA SER A 536 32.66 1.87 -4.76
C SER A 536 33.82 1.46 -3.84
N PRO A 537 33.71 0.34 -3.12
CA PRO A 537 34.72 -0.07 -2.17
C PRO A 537 35.96 -0.64 -2.87
N GLU A 538 37.11 -0.57 -2.20
CA GLU A 538 38.38 -1.13 -2.69
C GLU A 538 38.96 -2.16 -1.72
N LYS A 539 39.52 -3.25 -2.27
CA LYS A 539 40.05 -4.39 -1.50
C LYS A 539 38.94 -5.00 -0.62
N ASN A 540 39.02 -4.81 0.70
CA ASN A 540 38.05 -5.30 1.70
C ASN A 540 37.58 -4.15 2.62
N GLU A 541 37.68 -2.90 2.15
CA GLU A 541 37.31 -1.72 2.92
C GLU A 541 36.22 -0.91 2.20
N ALA A 542 35.09 -0.77 2.89
CA ALA A 542 33.95 0.03 2.47
C ALA A 542 34.07 1.45 3.03
N ILE A 543 33.60 2.43 2.26
CA ILE A 543 33.61 3.84 2.64
C ILE A 543 32.28 4.18 3.27
N ILE A 544 32.33 4.79 4.46
CA ILE A 544 31.16 5.32 5.17
C ILE A 544 31.13 6.83 4.94
N GLU A 545 30.03 7.34 4.41
CA GLU A 545 29.81 8.77 4.20
C GLU A 545 28.68 9.29 5.09
N CYS A 546 28.88 10.46 5.70
CA CYS A 546 27.85 11.18 6.43
C CYS A 546 27.18 12.23 5.53
N ASN A 547 25.93 12.53 5.83
CA ASN A 547 25.14 13.48 5.08
C ASN A 547 25.39 14.93 5.54
N ASN A 548 25.48 15.86 4.57
CA ASN A 548 25.62 17.30 4.80
C ASN A 548 24.32 18.10 4.53
N GLY A 549 23.22 17.40 4.26
CA GLY A 549 21.93 17.93 3.82
C GLY A 549 21.69 17.66 2.33
N GLY A 550 20.53 17.09 1.99
CA GLY A 550 20.19 16.72 0.62
C GLY A 550 21.13 15.65 0.05
N TRP A 551 21.26 15.55 -1.27
CA TRP A 551 22.18 14.60 -1.91
C TRP A 551 23.65 15.08 -1.86
N SER A 552 24.16 15.25 -0.65
CA SER A 552 25.52 15.74 -0.38
C SER A 552 26.16 14.90 0.73
N TRP A 553 27.26 14.23 0.38
CA TRP A 553 27.89 13.21 1.22
C TRP A 553 29.38 13.49 1.39
N THR A 554 29.95 13.11 2.54
CA THR A 554 31.39 13.23 2.80
C THR A 554 31.88 12.04 3.59
N GLU A 555 33.04 11.49 3.22
CA GLU A 555 33.68 10.39 3.95
C GLU A 555 33.86 10.77 5.43
N CYS A 556 33.32 9.92 6.31
CA CYS A 556 33.36 10.09 7.76
C CYS A 556 33.91 8.87 8.50
N GLY A 557 34.11 7.76 7.80
CA GLY A 557 34.62 6.53 8.37
C GLY A 557 34.83 5.44 7.34
N ARG A 558 35.27 4.28 7.81
CA ARG A 558 35.50 3.09 7.00
C ARG A 558 34.98 1.85 7.72
N ALA A 559 34.53 0.86 6.95
CA ALA A 559 34.05 -0.42 7.43
C ALA A 559 34.80 -1.55 6.73
N SER A 560 34.97 -2.69 7.40
CA SER A 560 35.46 -3.89 6.72
C SER A 560 34.30 -4.59 6.03
N PHE A 561 34.50 -5.15 4.85
CA PHE A 561 33.50 -5.98 4.18
C PHE A 561 34.10 -7.26 3.59
N ASN A 562 33.24 -8.25 3.38
CA ASN A 562 33.57 -9.50 2.71
C ASN A 562 32.39 -9.93 1.81
N VAL A 563 32.69 -10.46 0.63
CA VAL A 563 31.72 -11.05 -0.28
C VAL A 563 32.02 -12.53 -0.44
N THR A 564 31.01 -13.38 -0.28
CA THR A 564 31.14 -14.83 -0.48
C THR A 564 29.89 -15.34 -1.20
N GLY A 565 30.03 -15.63 -2.50
CA GLY A 565 28.92 -16.04 -3.35
C GLY A 565 27.84 -14.96 -3.40
N ASN A 566 26.66 -15.30 -2.90
CA ASN A 566 25.47 -14.45 -2.86
C ASN A 566 25.33 -13.61 -1.56
N ARG A 567 26.36 -13.56 -0.71
CA ARG A 567 26.32 -12.81 0.56
C ARG A 567 27.38 -11.72 0.63
N LEU A 568 26.94 -10.50 0.96
CA LEU A 568 27.79 -9.38 1.37
C LEU A 568 27.66 -9.21 2.88
N GLN A 569 28.80 -9.11 3.56
CA GLN A 569 28.89 -8.88 4.99
C GLN A 569 29.69 -7.61 5.26
N ILE A 570 29.23 -6.74 6.16
CA ILE A 570 29.89 -5.48 6.52
C ILE A 570 29.98 -5.36 8.04
N ALA A 571 31.17 -5.06 8.56
CA ALA A 571 31.41 -4.70 9.96
C ALA A 571 31.60 -3.19 10.09
N VAL A 572 30.59 -2.51 10.63
CA VAL A 572 30.52 -1.04 10.74
C VAL A 572 30.86 -0.61 12.16
N PRO A 573 31.89 0.22 12.40
CA PRO A 573 32.19 0.73 13.73
C PRO A 573 31.04 1.60 14.24
N LYS A 574 30.53 1.33 15.46
CA LYS A 574 29.46 2.15 16.07
C LYS A 574 29.84 3.63 16.16
N SER A 575 31.11 3.91 16.43
CA SER A 575 31.64 5.27 16.51
C SER A 575 31.53 6.04 15.19
N ALA A 576 31.56 5.36 14.04
CA ALA A 576 31.40 6.00 12.74
C ALA A 576 29.95 6.46 12.50
N LEU A 577 28.98 5.78 13.12
CA LEU A 577 27.55 6.11 13.06
C LEU A 577 27.10 7.04 14.19
N GLY A 578 28.03 7.57 15.00
CA GLY A 578 27.69 8.39 16.17
C GLY A 578 26.96 7.63 17.29
N ILE A 579 26.88 6.29 17.19
CA ILE A 579 26.24 5.43 18.19
C ILE A 579 27.19 5.26 19.38
N LYS A 580 26.71 5.59 20.58
CA LYS A 580 27.49 5.50 21.81
C LYS A 580 27.60 4.05 22.26
N ASN A 581 28.74 3.71 22.86
CA ASN A 581 28.94 2.42 23.51
C ASN A 581 28.49 2.53 24.99
N ASP A 582 27.21 2.31 25.25
CA ASP A 582 26.59 2.44 26.58
C ASP A 582 25.81 1.18 27.02
N SER A 583 26.20 0.01 26.48
CA SER A 583 25.58 -1.31 26.72
C SER A 583 24.13 -1.46 26.25
N LYS A 584 23.53 -0.41 25.67
CA LYS A 584 22.22 -0.53 25.01
C LYS A 584 22.36 -1.23 23.66
N ILE A 585 21.34 -1.98 23.28
CA ILE A 585 21.23 -2.42 21.90
C ILE A 585 20.97 -1.16 21.05
N PRO A 586 21.68 -0.96 19.92
CA PRO A 586 21.42 0.18 19.04
C PRO A 586 20.03 0.09 18.40
N ASP A 587 19.36 1.23 18.26
CA ASP A 587 18.16 1.38 17.45
C ASP A 587 18.51 2.20 16.20
N PHE A 588 18.11 1.71 15.02
CA PHE A 588 18.29 2.39 13.74
C PHE A 588 17.35 1.82 12.68
N ASN A 589 17.09 2.58 11.61
CA ASN A 589 16.48 2.07 10.40
C ASN A 589 17.56 1.88 9.32
N PHE A 590 17.35 0.93 8.42
CA PHE A 590 18.28 0.68 7.33
C PHE A 590 17.59 0.18 6.07
N LYS A 591 18.33 0.28 4.96
CA LYS A 591 17.89 -0.09 3.62
C LYS A 591 19.07 -0.51 2.77
N TRP A 592 18.83 -1.47 1.88
CA TRP A 592 19.74 -1.81 0.79
C TRP A 592 19.25 -1.26 -0.55
N ALA A 593 20.18 -0.79 -1.36
CA ALA A 593 19.91 -0.32 -2.72
C ALA A 593 21.10 -0.69 -3.63
N ASP A 594 20.84 -1.42 -4.70
CA ASP A 594 21.83 -1.74 -5.73
C ASP A 594 21.41 -1.13 -7.06
N ASN A 595 22.35 -0.45 -7.73
CA ASN A 595 22.22 0.10 -9.09
C ASN A 595 21.02 1.02 -9.34
N THR A 596 20.73 1.92 -8.41
CA THR A 596 19.65 2.91 -8.53
C THR A 596 19.98 4.08 -9.46
N ILE A 597 20.78 3.84 -10.51
CA ILE A 597 21.17 4.82 -11.52
C ILE A 597 20.47 4.47 -12.83
N ALA A 598 19.82 5.45 -13.45
CA ALA A 598 19.12 5.28 -14.72
C ALA A 598 20.06 4.80 -15.84
N ASN A 599 19.47 4.10 -16.82
CA ASN A 599 20.18 3.66 -18.02
C ASN A 599 20.95 4.80 -18.71
N ASN A 600 22.20 4.52 -19.07
CA ASN A 600 23.11 5.44 -19.77
C ASN A 600 23.43 6.74 -19.01
N ILE A 601 23.13 6.80 -17.71
CA ILE A 601 23.54 7.89 -16.83
C ILE A 601 24.70 7.42 -15.96
N THR A 602 25.70 8.28 -15.77
CA THR A 602 26.88 7.98 -14.94
C THR A 602 26.88 8.74 -13.62
N GLU A 603 26.07 9.78 -13.51
CA GLU A 603 25.93 10.60 -12.31
C GLU A 603 24.62 10.28 -11.58
N ASP A 604 24.73 10.10 -10.28
CA ASP A 604 23.57 9.80 -9.44
C ASP A 604 22.68 11.05 -9.28
N SER A 605 21.39 10.90 -9.56
CA SER A 605 20.43 12.00 -9.50
C SER A 605 20.15 12.46 -8.07
N GLY A 606 20.32 11.57 -7.08
CA GLY A 606 19.87 11.80 -5.71
C GLY A 606 18.35 11.90 -5.55
N ASN A 607 17.59 11.48 -6.55
CA ASN A 607 16.13 11.44 -6.51
C ASN A 607 15.66 10.12 -5.91
N ILE A 608 15.00 10.18 -4.76
CA ILE A 608 14.45 8.99 -4.09
C ILE A 608 13.44 8.21 -4.96
N LEU A 609 12.82 8.85 -5.96
CA LEU A 609 11.93 8.16 -6.89
C LEU A 609 12.65 7.16 -7.82
N ASP A 610 13.98 7.21 -7.88
CA ASP A 610 14.80 6.22 -8.59
C ASP A 610 14.71 4.84 -7.91
N PHE A 611 14.39 4.78 -6.60
CA PHE A 611 14.21 3.53 -5.85
C PHE A 611 12.98 2.71 -6.26
N TYR A 612 12.11 3.26 -7.10
CA TYR A 612 10.98 2.53 -7.70
C TYR A 612 11.31 1.99 -9.09
N GLN A 613 12.28 2.61 -9.76
CA GLN A 613 12.49 2.46 -11.20
C GLN A 613 13.76 1.67 -11.53
N TYR A 614 14.84 1.82 -10.77
CA TYR A 614 16.14 1.31 -11.18
C TYR A 614 16.74 0.41 -10.11
N GLY A 615 17.43 -0.63 -10.59
CA GLY A 615 18.11 -1.58 -9.73
C GLY A 615 17.19 -2.28 -8.74
N ASP A 616 17.76 -2.87 -7.70
CA ASP A 616 16.99 -3.51 -6.64
C ASP A 616 17.11 -2.76 -5.31
N VAL A 617 15.99 -2.62 -4.61
CA VAL A 617 15.89 -1.84 -3.38
C VAL A 617 15.05 -2.60 -2.37
N ALA A 618 15.66 -2.88 -1.21
CA ALA A 618 15.04 -3.66 -0.15
C ALA A 618 15.08 -2.90 1.19
N PRO A 619 13.91 -2.49 1.74
CA PRO A 619 12.57 -2.57 1.15
C PRO A 619 12.32 -1.56 0.02
N GLY A 620 11.31 -1.76 -0.82
CA GLY A 620 11.00 -0.88 -1.96
C GLY A 620 10.61 0.56 -1.59
N GLY A 621 10.80 1.51 -2.53
CA GLY A 621 10.39 2.90 -2.36
C GLY A 621 11.11 3.61 -1.19
N ARG A 622 10.37 4.29 -0.31
CA ARG A 622 10.90 4.92 0.92
C ARG A 622 10.87 4.03 2.16
N PHE A 623 10.33 2.81 2.06
CA PHE A 623 10.28 1.91 3.20
C PHE A 623 11.67 1.51 3.68
N MET A 624 11.79 1.27 4.98
CA MET A 624 13.02 0.87 5.65
C MET A 624 12.74 -0.29 6.60
N PHE A 625 13.75 -1.15 6.77
CA PHE A 625 13.76 -2.09 7.88
C PHE A 625 14.09 -1.34 9.16
N SER A 626 13.53 -1.77 10.29
CA SER A 626 13.84 -1.22 11.61
C SER A 626 14.55 -2.26 12.45
N PHE A 627 15.74 -1.94 12.95
CA PHE A 627 16.43 -2.70 13.97
C PHE A 627 16.22 -1.99 15.30
N SER A 628 15.39 -2.59 16.15
CA SER A 628 15.12 -2.09 17.49
C SER A 628 14.89 -3.24 18.47
N THR A 629 15.08 -2.94 19.75
CA THR A 629 14.95 -3.92 20.85
C THR A 629 13.86 -3.57 21.84
N ASP A 630 13.35 -2.35 21.77
CA ASP A 630 12.21 -1.93 22.55
C ASP A 630 10.92 -2.35 21.84
N ILE A 631 10.50 -3.59 22.11
CA ILE A 631 9.05 -3.87 22.21
C ILE A 631 8.47 -3.12 23.44
N GLN A 632 9.29 -2.47 24.28
CA GLN A 632 8.88 -1.86 25.57
C GLN A 632 8.96 -0.33 25.64
N SER A 633 8.53 0.37 24.59
CA SER A 633 7.66 1.55 24.80
C SER A 633 6.17 1.21 24.65
N TYR A 634 5.84 -0.09 24.57
CA TYR A 634 4.50 -0.61 24.26
C TYR A 634 3.74 -1.14 25.49
N ASP A 635 4.16 -0.75 26.70
CA ASP A 635 3.23 -0.63 27.83
C ASP A 635 2.98 0.86 28.02
N ILE A 636 1.70 1.25 28.10
CA ILE A 636 1.24 2.63 28.29
C ILE A 636 2.08 3.26 29.42
N ALA A 637 3.02 4.12 29.05
CA ALA A 637 3.58 5.06 29.99
C ALA A 637 2.40 5.91 30.47
N ASP A 638 2.06 5.73 31.73
CA ASP A 638 1.08 6.51 32.47
C ASP A 638 1.63 7.94 32.62
N ASP A 639 1.60 8.70 31.52
CA ASP A 639 1.99 10.09 31.51
C ASP A 639 0.78 10.88 32.01
N ASN A 640 0.66 10.93 33.34
CA ASN A 640 -0.08 11.95 34.03
C ASN A 640 0.54 13.30 33.66
N THR A 641 0.09 13.91 32.57
CA THR A 641 -0.25 15.34 32.49
C THR A 641 -0.84 15.72 31.12
N THR A 642 -2.02 16.32 31.18
CA THR A 642 -2.73 17.15 30.17
C THR A 642 -3.64 16.46 29.12
N SER A 643 -4.90 16.29 29.55
CA SER A 643 -6.17 16.33 28.81
C SER A 643 -6.19 15.87 27.35
N SER A 644 -6.41 14.57 27.15
CA SER A 644 -7.18 14.05 26.02
C SER A 644 -8.40 13.32 26.58
N SER A 645 -9.60 13.82 26.25
CA SER A 645 -10.84 13.12 26.61
C SER A 645 -10.97 11.90 25.69
N LEU A 646 -10.75 10.71 26.24
CA LEU A 646 -11.23 9.45 25.65
C LEU A 646 -12.71 9.62 25.23
N PRO A 647 -13.11 9.14 24.04
CA PRO A 647 -14.49 9.23 23.59
C PRO A 647 -15.46 8.59 24.60
N TRP A 648 -16.53 9.30 24.94
CA TRP A 648 -17.49 8.92 25.98
C TRP A 648 -18.17 7.55 25.74
N TYR A 649 -18.15 7.04 24.51
CA TYR A 649 -18.74 5.75 24.15
C TYR A 649 -17.94 4.54 24.66
N LEU A 650 -16.63 4.66 24.90
CA LEU A 650 -15.81 3.58 25.49
C LEU A 650 -16.19 3.31 26.96
N TYR A 651 -16.68 4.31 27.68
CA TYR A 651 -17.21 4.15 29.05
C TYR A 651 -18.56 3.42 29.08
N MET A 652 -19.33 3.46 28.00
CA MET A 652 -20.63 2.77 27.90
C MET A 652 -20.46 1.25 27.74
N ALA A 653 -19.43 0.79 27.01
CA ALA A 653 -19.16 -0.63 26.82
C ALA A 653 -18.71 -1.32 28.12
N GLY A 654 -17.83 -0.68 28.91
CA GLY A 654 -17.41 -1.21 30.22
C GLY A 654 -18.54 -1.25 31.26
N GLY A 655 -19.44 -0.26 31.22
CA GLY A 655 -20.60 -0.21 32.11
C GLY A 655 -21.62 -1.33 31.87
N VAL A 656 -21.84 -1.72 30.61
CA VAL A 656 -22.78 -2.79 30.24
C VAL A 656 -22.26 -4.18 30.65
N VAL A 657 -20.96 -4.42 30.51
CA VAL A 657 -20.34 -5.71 30.89
C VAL A 657 -20.39 -5.94 32.41
N ILE A 658 -20.09 -4.91 33.21
CA ILE A 658 -20.14 -5.01 34.69
C ILE A 658 -21.59 -5.18 35.18
N SER A 659 -22.56 -4.54 34.50
CA SER A 659 -23.98 -4.67 34.81
C SER A 659 -24.51 -6.08 34.53
N CYS A 660 -24.14 -6.69 33.40
CA CYS A 660 -24.53 -8.04 33.03
C CYS A 660 -23.95 -9.11 33.97
N ILE A 661 -22.68 -8.98 34.38
CA ILE A 661 -22.05 -9.91 35.32
C ILE A 661 -22.73 -9.84 36.70
N THR A 662 -23.08 -8.64 37.15
CA THR A 662 -23.74 -8.44 38.45
C THR A 662 -25.16 -9.04 38.48
N ILE A 663 -25.91 -8.93 37.38
CA ILE A 663 -27.26 -9.52 37.26
C ILE A 663 -27.21 -11.05 37.24
N VAL A 664 -26.24 -11.65 36.53
CA VAL A 664 -26.06 -13.11 36.48
C VAL A 664 -25.66 -13.67 37.84
N VAL A 665 -24.75 -13.01 38.57
CA VAL A 665 -24.35 -13.43 39.92
C VAL A 665 -25.50 -13.33 40.92
N ILE A 666 -26.32 -12.27 40.87
CA ILE A 666 -27.49 -12.13 41.74
C ILE A 666 -28.57 -13.18 41.42
N TYR A 667 -28.75 -13.53 40.14
CA TYR A 667 -29.68 -14.58 39.72
C TYR A 667 -29.25 -15.98 40.21
N PHE A 668 -27.96 -16.30 40.15
CA PHE A 668 -27.41 -17.56 40.67
C PHE A 668 -27.41 -17.66 42.20
N LEU A 669 -27.25 -16.53 42.91
CA LEU A 669 -27.33 -16.49 44.37
C LEU A 669 -28.77 -16.61 44.91
N LYS A 670 -29.79 -16.15 44.14
CA LYS A 670 -31.21 -16.30 44.52
C LYS A 670 -31.78 -17.68 44.22
N THR A 671 -31.30 -18.36 43.17
CA THR A 671 -31.82 -19.68 42.77
C THR A 671 -31.26 -20.84 43.61
N ASN A 672 -30.16 -20.64 44.33
CA ASN A 672 -29.58 -21.62 45.27
C ASN A 672 -30.14 -21.56 46.71
N LYS A 673 -31.21 -20.78 46.96
CA LYS A 673 -32.01 -20.86 48.19
C LYS A 673 -33.41 -21.37 47.88
N LYS A 674 -33.51 -22.63 47.45
CA LYS A 674 -34.72 -23.46 47.60
C LYS A 674 -34.36 -24.94 47.57
#